data_AF-A0A4R7SQR6-F1
#
_entry.id   AF-A0A4R7SQR6-F1
#
_cell.length_a   1.000
_cell.length_b   1.000
_cell.length_c   1.000
_cell.angle_alpha   90.00
_cell.angle_beta   90.00
_cell.angle_gamma   90.00
#
_symmetry.space_group_name_H-M   'P 1'
#
loop_
_entity.id
_entity.type
_entity.pdbx_description
1 polymer ?
#
loop_
_entity_poly.entity_id
_entity_poly.type
_entity_poly.pdbx_seq_one_letter_code
_entity_poly.pdbx_strand_id
1 'polypeptide(L)'
;MDALPTLSRNRGDPSSASRWSLSARTARRLVSVACGVIVLWTSYGVGAEGGANLKKVSIQLKWHHQFQFAGYYAAEAQGYYRAAGLEVELREGNPARRSLEVVQSGAADFGVTDCDVLLARMKGKPVVVCAAIFQHSPYIMMSLADKGITKPSDLVGKRLMVSNDQGEAEVRAMIMREGLPAGRMEFLPHSWNNRDLLAGKVDAISAYSTVEPTQLRQLGVEPATIRFSDYGVDFYGDTLFTTEALVKKDRELVNAFVEASMKGWNYAMEHPEEMIERILLMPGVKERGIRRENLEVEAREMVPLIQADLVDVGHMNAGRWERIARTFVETGIVDEVSHLQGFIFEPDKSPDFKILFGALSVIGLLGGLGLLWTMQLRRQVDLRTREVKEGQQKLSAILENTFQLQGLLDPEGRMMEANSTARSFAGVELADVVGKWFWETVWWSHSVEQQNKLREAIQQIRQGQDGVRFETLHPDKTGTLHVIDFSVRPVRDEGGNLRYLMVEGYDITERKLAENARRVSEANLLALLENSSGAIWSLDRDLHYLTFNSRYQDHILSLGGGLKAQIGERAVEVESPAHLALWRPHYQRALKGERFKITFDQEVRGKMRTFSASFNPIRHAGEVTGVSVFSDDVTEQKHLEDQLRQSQKMDAIGHLAGGVAHDFNNLLTVIQANASLAKIMKLTPEMTTRAFSEILDAANRAGALTRQLLTFSRQQPINKTTLNLNQVVSEMNRMLQRLIGETIQVHLRLSPEPALVHADASMMEQIILNLTVNARDAMPQGGTLTLTTRLLPLKQLPPQASAEAKPGHFVCLEVRDTGTGISEEHLKRIFEPFFTTKAVGQGTGIGLATVFGIAQQHGGWVTVDSHPGAGASFCVFLPLLSSPVPTPVEEEITPPALGARGTATILIVEDEKTVRTIVKHVLTAHGYHVHEATSGKEALEMWDGIANEVDLMLTDMVMPGGVSGHELGAQLQAKKPSLKIIYSSGYSAETFRRDSVLPDDAVLLRKPYTAAQLLKEVQKMLPQDDVAKPAEA
;
A
#
# COMPACT_ATOMS: atom_id res chain seq x y z
N MET A 1 28.67 -68.00 46.80
CA MET A 1 28.05 -69.30 46.51
C MET A 1 26.72 -69.34 47.23
N ASP A 2 25.69 -69.59 46.44
CA ASP A 2 24.42 -70.24 46.77
C ASP A 2 23.29 -69.49 47.51
N ALA A 3 22.25 -69.25 46.71
CA ALA A 3 20.87 -69.71 46.91
C ALA A 3 19.81 -68.72 47.47
N LEU A 4 18.94 -68.26 46.56
CA LEU A 4 17.47 -68.13 46.74
C LEU A 4 16.89 -69.47 47.27
N PRO A 5 15.67 -69.61 47.89
CA PRO A 5 14.39 -69.03 47.39
C PRO A 5 13.11 -68.92 48.32
N THR A 6 12.02 -68.33 47.76
CA THR A 6 10.57 -68.74 47.71
C THR A 6 9.48 -68.57 48.82
N LEU A 7 8.35 -67.95 48.39
CA LEU A 7 6.89 -68.33 48.44
C LEU A 7 6.13 -68.40 49.81
N SER A 8 4.81 -68.16 50.00
CA SER A 8 3.62 -67.76 49.18
C SER A 8 2.31 -67.65 50.03
N ARG A 9 1.32 -66.82 49.58
CA ARG A 9 -0.18 -66.93 49.56
C ARG A 9 -1.00 -67.20 50.87
N ASN A 10 -2.18 -66.59 51.13
CA ASN A 10 -3.51 -66.79 50.47
C ASN A 10 -4.71 -66.01 51.12
N ARG A 11 -5.67 -65.55 50.27
CA ARG A 11 -7.18 -65.46 50.33
C ARG A 11 -7.93 -64.99 51.61
N GLY A 12 -8.85 -63.99 51.63
CA GLY A 12 -10.20 -63.82 50.99
C GLY A 12 -11.33 -64.24 52.00
N ASP A 13 -12.37 -63.50 52.43
CA ASP A 13 -13.56 -62.89 51.75
C ASP A 13 -14.53 -62.19 52.82
N PRO A 14 -15.83 -61.80 52.63
CA PRO A 14 -16.36 -60.41 52.69
C PRO A 14 -17.69 -60.19 53.52
N SER A 15 -18.38 -59.04 53.32
CA SER A 15 -19.77 -58.59 53.72
C SER A 15 -19.85 -57.52 54.84
N SER A 16 -20.13 -56.23 54.56
CA SER A 16 -21.41 -55.51 54.23
C SER A 16 -22.35 -55.30 55.45
N ALA A 17 -23.27 -54.35 55.59
CA ALA A 17 -23.57 -53.00 55.06
C ALA A 17 -25.00 -52.67 55.57
N SER A 18 -25.25 -51.55 56.29
CA SER A 18 -26.66 -51.08 56.48
C SER A 18 -26.90 -49.61 56.84
N ARG A 19 -25.89 -48.71 56.94
CA ARG A 19 -26.12 -47.29 57.33
C ARG A 19 -25.98 -46.25 56.21
N TRP A 20 -25.79 -46.66 54.95
CA TRP A 20 -25.49 -45.77 53.83
C TRP A 20 -26.64 -45.58 52.83
N SER A 21 -27.90 -45.80 53.23
CA SER A 21 -29.01 -45.85 52.26
C SER A 21 -29.78 -44.51 52.06
N LEU A 22 -29.70 -43.53 52.97
CA LEU A 22 -30.39 -42.24 52.80
C LEU A 22 -29.51 -41.14 52.16
N SER A 23 -28.21 -41.06 52.45
CA SER A 23 -27.32 -40.06 51.85
C SER A 23 -26.95 -40.40 50.40
N ALA A 24 -26.91 -41.69 50.05
CA ALA A 24 -26.55 -42.15 48.72
C ALA A 24 -27.64 -41.89 47.67
N ARG A 25 -28.93 -41.81 48.06
CA ARG A 25 -30.03 -41.50 47.11
C ARG A 25 -30.04 -40.02 46.73
N THR A 26 -29.76 -39.13 47.67
CA THR A 26 -29.66 -37.68 47.43
C THR A 26 -28.38 -37.34 46.66
N ALA A 27 -27.26 -37.98 47.02
CA ALA A 27 -26.00 -37.86 46.28
C ALA A 27 -26.10 -38.46 44.87
N ARG A 28 -26.76 -39.61 44.67
CA ARG A 28 -26.98 -40.16 43.32
C ARG A 28 -27.89 -39.28 42.47
N ARG A 29 -28.92 -38.63 43.03
CA ARG A 29 -29.75 -37.67 42.27
C ARG A 29 -28.97 -36.42 41.88
N LEU A 30 -28.10 -35.91 42.75
CA LEU A 30 -27.23 -34.77 42.43
C LEU A 30 -26.14 -35.12 41.41
N VAL A 31 -25.55 -36.32 41.50
CA VAL A 31 -24.56 -36.80 40.53
C VAL A 31 -25.21 -37.17 39.20
N SER A 32 -26.45 -37.67 39.17
CA SER A 32 -27.16 -37.93 37.91
C SER A 32 -27.69 -36.67 37.23
N VAL A 33 -28.06 -35.63 37.99
CA VAL A 33 -28.34 -34.30 37.42
C VAL A 33 -27.06 -33.64 36.91
N ALA A 34 -25.94 -33.75 37.65
CA ALA A 34 -24.64 -33.21 37.22
C ALA A 34 -24.07 -33.96 36.00
N CYS A 35 -24.16 -35.30 35.96
CA CYS A 35 -23.79 -36.10 34.79
C CYS A 35 -24.75 -35.87 33.61
N GLY A 36 -26.04 -35.62 33.86
CA GLY A 36 -27.00 -35.24 32.82
C GLY A 36 -26.64 -33.90 32.17
N VAL A 37 -26.21 -32.92 32.96
CA VAL A 37 -25.76 -31.60 32.47
C VAL A 37 -24.42 -31.70 31.75
N ILE A 38 -23.48 -32.52 32.23
CA ILE A 38 -22.17 -32.72 31.59
C ILE A 38 -22.30 -33.53 30.29
N VAL A 39 -23.17 -34.54 30.23
CA VAL A 39 -23.46 -35.29 29.00
C VAL A 39 -24.22 -34.42 27.99
N LEU A 40 -25.13 -33.54 28.43
CA LEU A 40 -25.75 -32.52 27.56
C LEU A 40 -24.74 -31.46 27.07
N TRP A 41 -23.66 -31.19 27.82
CA TRP A 41 -22.61 -30.24 27.44
C TRP A 41 -21.54 -30.84 26.52
N THR A 42 -21.09 -32.07 26.76
CA THR A 42 -20.17 -32.77 25.85
C THR A 42 -20.83 -33.13 24.52
N SER A 43 -22.16 -33.24 24.49
CA SER A 43 -22.94 -33.37 23.25
C SER A 43 -23.08 -32.06 22.46
N TYR A 44 -22.60 -30.92 22.98
CA TYR A 44 -22.60 -29.63 22.29
C TYR A 44 -21.20 -29.12 21.91
N GLY A 45 -20.13 -29.85 22.27
CA GLY A 45 -18.73 -29.42 22.08
C GLY A 45 -17.79 -30.43 21.43
N VAL A 46 -18.26 -31.65 21.15
CA VAL A 46 -17.59 -32.59 20.24
C VAL A 46 -18.50 -32.69 19.03
N GLY A 47 -18.09 -32.06 17.92
CA GLY A 47 -18.71 -32.29 16.63
C GLY A 47 -18.70 -33.78 16.36
N ALA A 48 -19.87 -34.39 16.48
CA ALA A 48 -20.09 -35.77 16.14
C ALA A 48 -19.61 -36.00 14.70
N GLU A 49 -18.77 -37.00 14.49
CA GLU A 49 -18.88 -37.87 13.31
C GLU A 49 -20.28 -38.51 13.35
N GLY A 50 -21.27 -37.74 12.92
CA GLY A 50 -22.64 -38.14 12.73
C GLY A 50 -23.12 -37.28 11.58
N GLY A 51 -23.46 -37.91 10.46
CA GLY A 51 -23.79 -37.25 9.19
C GLY A 51 -24.56 -35.95 9.40
N ALA A 52 -23.85 -34.83 9.37
CA ALA A 52 -24.48 -33.53 9.34
C ALA A 52 -25.21 -33.48 7.99
N ASN A 53 -26.51 -33.28 8.03
CA ASN A 53 -27.34 -33.17 6.85
C ASN A 53 -26.85 -31.93 6.08
N LEU A 54 -25.89 -32.13 5.15
CA LEU A 54 -25.31 -31.04 4.38
C LEU A 54 -26.43 -30.33 3.64
N LYS A 55 -26.46 -28.99 3.72
CA LYS A 55 -27.45 -28.23 2.97
C LYS A 55 -27.07 -28.31 1.49
N LYS A 56 -27.94 -28.94 0.70
CA LYS A 56 -27.77 -29.02 -0.76
C LYS A 56 -28.02 -27.66 -1.38
N VAL A 57 -27.08 -27.21 -2.19
CA VAL A 57 -27.09 -25.93 -2.89
C VAL A 57 -26.64 -26.15 -4.31
N SER A 58 -27.21 -25.44 -5.27
CA SER A 58 -26.83 -25.53 -6.67
C SER A 58 -26.36 -24.18 -7.22
N ILE A 59 -25.30 -24.19 -8.03
CA ILE A 59 -24.80 -23.01 -8.75
C ILE A 59 -24.85 -23.24 -10.25
N GLN A 60 -25.49 -22.31 -10.97
CA GLN A 60 -25.57 -22.31 -12.42
C GLN A 60 -24.48 -21.41 -13.02
N LEU A 61 -23.51 -22.03 -13.70
CA LEU A 61 -22.47 -21.32 -14.44
C LEU A 61 -23.06 -20.66 -15.71
N LYS A 62 -22.41 -19.59 -16.21
CA LYS A 62 -22.82 -18.88 -17.44
C LYS A 62 -22.51 -19.68 -18.70
N TRP A 63 -21.42 -20.46 -18.67
CA TRP A 63 -20.85 -21.15 -19.83
C TRP A 63 -20.38 -22.57 -19.51
N HIS A 64 -19.79 -23.21 -20.51
CA HIS A 64 -19.14 -24.49 -20.41
C HIS A 64 -17.93 -24.46 -19.46
N HIS A 65 -17.54 -25.62 -18.92
CA HIS A 65 -16.39 -25.75 -18.02
C HIS A 65 -15.11 -25.17 -18.64
N GLN A 66 -14.56 -24.15 -17.97
CA GLN A 66 -13.41 -23.34 -18.39
C GLN A 66 -12.68 -22.77 -17.17
N PHE A 67 -11.51 -22.15 -17.37
CA PHE A 67 -10.73 -21.60 -16.25
C PHE A 67 -11.44 -20.43 -15.54
N GLN A 68 -12.31 -19.70 -16.25
CA GLN A 68 -13.19 -18.66 -15.69
C GLN A 68 -14.10 -19.08 -14.53
N PHE A 69 -14.19 -20.38 -14.19
CA PHE A 69 -14.96 -20.88 -13.06
C PHE A 69 -14.10 -21.62 -12.01
N ALA A 70 -12.76 -21.53 -12.11
CA ALA A 70 -11.81 -22.30 -11.31
C ALA A 70 -12.01 -22.14 -9.79
N GLY A 71 -12.40 -20.96 -9.31
CA GLY A 71 -12.62 -20.75 -7.87
C GLY A 71 -13.72 -21.63 -7.28
N TYR A 72 -14.78 -21.90 -8.02
CA TYR A 72 -15.85 -22.78 -7.54
C TYR A 72 -15.41 -24.24 -7.50
N TYR A 73 -14.59 -24.66 -8.46
CA TYR A 73 -14.00 -26.00 -8.51
C TYR A 73 -12.99 -26.19 -7.38
N ALA A 74 -12.19 -25.16 -7.08
CA ALA A 74 -11.27 -25.16 -5.95
C ALA A 74 -12.02 -25.25 -4.60
N ALA A 75 -13.12 -24.50 -4.43
CA ALA A 75 -13.94 -24.57 -3.22
C ALA A 75 -14.54 -25.96 -2.96
N GLU A 76 -14.94 -26.66 -4.03
CA GLU A 76 -15.38 -28.05 -3.95
C GLU A 76 -14.21 -29.00 -3.63
N ALA A 77 -13.11 -28.90 -4.37
CA ALA A 77 -11.96 -29.79 -4.26
C ALA A 77 -11.24 -29.70 -2.90
N GLN A 78 -11.09 -28.48 -2.36
CA GLN A 78 -10.46 -28.24 -1.07
C GLN A 78 -11.41 -28.47 0.12
N GLY A 79 -12.67 -28.84 -0.17
CA GLY A 79 -13.67 -29.12 0.86
C GLY A 79 -14.16 -27.88 1.60
N TYR A 80 -13.92 -26.66 1.09
CA TYR A 80 -14.38 -25.42 1.72
C TYR A 80 -15.91 -25.38 1.85
N TYR A 81 -16.65 -25.89 0.85
CA TYR A 81 -18.10 -26.02 0.97
C TYR A 81 -18.52 -27.00 2.06
N ARG A 82 -17.87 -28.16 2.16
CA ARG A 82 -18.19 -29.17 3.20
C ARG A 82 -17.86 -28.65 4.59
N ALA A 83 -16.74 -27.95 4.76
CA ALA A 83 -16.38 -27.29 6.01
C ALA A 83 -17.40 -26.21 6.41
N ALA A 84 -18.03 -25.56 5.42
CA ALA A 84 -19.13 -24.62 5.62
C ALA A 84 -20.51 -25.30 5.78
N GLY A 85 -20.58 -26.64 5.81
CA GLY A 85 -21.83 -27.40 5.97
C GLY A 85 -22.69 -27.52 4.70
N LEU A 86 -22.10 -27.30 3.53
CA LEU A 86 -22.79 -27.26 2.23
C LEU A 86 -22.38 -28.43 1.34
N GLU A 87 -23.34 -28.95 0.58
CA GLU A 87 -23.13 -29.86 -0.55
C GLU A 87 -23.51 -29.11 -1.83
N VAL A 88 -22.52 -28.73 -2.63
CA VAL A 88 -22.72 -27.85 -3.79
C VAL A 88 -22.75 -28.65 -5.08
N GLU A 89 -23.80 -28.46 -5.88
CA GLU A 89 -23.94 -28.99 -7.23
C GLU A 89 -23.54 -27.91 -8.25
N LEU A 90 -22.45 -28.15 -8.98
CA LEU A 90 -21.97 -27.27 -10.07
C LEU A 90 -22.66 -27.64 -11.38
N ARG A 91 -23.45 -26.71 -11.94
CA ARG A 91 -24.18 -26.92 -13.19
C ARG A 91 -23.57 -26.11 -14.33
N GLU A 92 -23.18 -26.80 -15.39
CA GLU A 92 -22.63 -26.19 -16.60
C GLU A 92 -23.71 -25.33 -17.32
N GLY A 93 -23.29 -24.18 -17.86
CA GLY A 93 -24.16 -23.25 -18.61
C GLY A 93 -23.96 -23.34 -20.12
N ASN A 94 -24.89 -22.75 -20.88
CA ASN A 94 -24.76 -22.54 -22.33
C ASN A 94 -25.72 -21.43 -22.80
N PRO A 95 -25.61 -20.93 -24.05
CA PRO A 95 -26.49 -19.87 -24.56
C PRO A 95 -27.99 -20.16 -24.49
N ALA A 96 -28.39 -21.44 -24.50
CA ALA A 96 -29.79 -21.88 -24.39
C ALA A 96 -30.26 -22.05 -22.93
N ARG A 97 -29.35 -22.00 -21.96
CA ARG A 97 -29.63 -22.07 -20.51
C ARG A 97 -28.91 -20.93 -19.80
N ARG A 98 -29.52 -19.75 -19.85
CA ARG A 98 -28.98 -18.53 -19.23
C ARG A 98 -29.08 -18.61 -17.70
N SER A 99 -27.97 -18.33 -17.02
CA SER A 99 -27.88 -18.43 -15.56
C SER A 99 -28.97 -17.61 -14.83
N LEU A 100 -29.21 -16.38 -15.29
CA LEU A 100 -30.27 -15.50 -14.79
C LEU A 100 -31.67 -16.14 -14.81
N GLU A 101 -32.04 -16.83 -15.89
CA GLU A 101 -33.37 -17.45 -16.04
C GLU A 101 -33.53 -18.69 -15.15
N VAL A 102 -32.47 -19.50 -15.04
CA VAL A 102 -32.45 -20.71 -14.21
C VAL A 102 -32.55 -20.36 -12.73
N VAL A 103 -31.82 -19.35 -12.27
CA VAL A 103 -31.88 -18.90 -10.86
C VAL A 103 -33.21 -18.21 -10.55
N GLN A 104 -33.73 -17.38 -11.47
CA GLN A 104 -35.03 -16.71 -11.29
C GLN A 104 -36.21 -17.69 -11.24
N SER A 105 -36.13 -18.79 -11.99
CA SER A 105 -37.16 -19.85 -11.94
C SER A 105 -37.07 -20.73 -10.69
N GLY A 106 -36.01 -20.57 -9.87
CA GLY A 106 -35.73 -21.39 -8.70
C GLY A 106 -35.18 -22.77 -9.04
N ALA A 107 -34.78 -23.00 -10.31
CA ALA A 107 -34.15 -24.24 -10.72
C ALA A 107 -32.72 -24.36 -10.16
N ALA A 108 -32.04 -23.23 -9.89
CA ALA A 108 -30.77 -23.18 -9.17
C ALA A 108 -30.79 -22.10 -8.06
N ASP A 109 -29.96 -22.27 -7.03
CA ASP A 109 -29.92 -21.37 -5.87
C ASP A 109 -29.02 -20.14 -6.11
N PHE A 110 -27.89 -20.37 -6.78
CA PHE A 110 -26.91 -19.35 -7.14
C PHE A 110 -26.63 -19.36 -8.64
N GLY A 111 -26.16 -18.23 -9.16
CA GLY A 111 -25.74 -18.11 -10.54
C GLY A 111 -24.49 -17.27 -10.69
N VAL A 112 -23.77 -17.52 -11.77
CA VAL A 112 -22.73 -16.63 -12.27
C VAL A 112 -23.28 -15.93 -13.50
N THR A 113 -23.23 -14.60 -13.46
CA THR A 113 -23.54 -13.76 -14.62
C THR A 113 -22.71 -12.50 -14.51
N ASP A 114 -22.62 -11.76 -15.59
CA ASP A 114 -21.92 -10.50 -15.67
C ASP A 114 -22.77 -9.35 -15.10
N CYS A 115 -22.56 -8.10 -15.53
CA CYS A 115 -23.36 -6.95 -15.09
C CYS A 115 -24.85 -7.01 -15.49
N ASP A 116 -25.29 -8.02 -16.25
CA ASP A 116 -26.70 -8.25 -16.54
C ASP A 116 -27.56 -8.46 -15.28
N VAL A 117 -26.96 -8.88 -14.15
CA VAL A 117 -27.69 -8.96 -12.88
C VAL A 117 -28.24 -7.61 -12.43
N LEU A 118 -27.50 -6.52 -12.69
CA LEU A 118 -27.94 -5.16 -12.44
C LEU A 118 -29.07 -4.76 -13.39
N LEU A 119 -28.94 -5.10 -14.68
CA LEU A 119 -30.00 -4.84 -15.66
C LEU A 119 -31.29 -5.58 -15.30
N ALA A 120 -31.19 -6.85 -14.87
CA ALA A 120 -32.32 -7.63 -14.39
C ALA A 120 -32.96 -6.97 -13.16
N ARG A 121 -32.14 -6.46 -12.23
CA ARG A 121 -32.61 -5.74 -11.04
C ARG A 121 -33.37 -4.46 -11.41
N MET A 122 -32.83 -3.64 -12.31
CA MET A 122 -33.46 -2.41 -12.80
C MET A 122 -34.78 -2.69 -13.54
N LYS A 123 -34.91 -3.87 -14.17
CA LYS A 123 -36.17 -4.37 -14.76
C LYS A 123 -37.13 -4.99 -13.71
N GLY A 124 -36.89 -4.78 -12.42
CA GLY A 124 -37.74 -5.24 -11.32
C GLY A 124 -37.61 -6.72 -10.95
N LYS A 125 -36.59 -7.43 -11.43
CA LYS A 125 -36.37 -8.83 -11.04
C LYS A 125 -35.78 -8.91 -9.62
N PRO A 126 -36.25 -9.83 -8.76
CA PRO A 126 -35.85 -9.91 -7.35
C PRO A 126 -34.51 -10.65 -7.16
N VAL A 127 -33.47 -10.17 -7.83
CA VAL A 127 -32.09 -10.70 -7.73
C VAL A 127 -31.23 -9.83 -6.81
N VAL A 128 -30.20 -10.45 -6.23
CA VAL A 128 -29.22 -9.84 -5.31
C VAL A 128 -27.83 -10.27 -5.76
N VAL A 129 -26.92 -9.32 -5.95
CA VAL A 129 -25.51 -9.60 -6.25
C VAL A 129 -24.76 -9.88 -4.95
N CYS A 130 -23.99 -10.96 -4.95
CA CYS A 130 -23.31 -11.50 -3.77
C CYS A 130 -21.81 -11.20 -3.73
N ALA A 131 -21.15 -11.22 -4.88
CA ALA A 131 -19.71 -10.95 -5.00
C ALA A 131 -19.35 -10.60 -6.45
N ALA A 132 -18.40 -9.69 -6.66
CA ALA A 132 -17.79 -9.48 -7.98
C ALA A 132 -16.52 -10.32 -8.09
N ILE A 133 -16.53 -11.32 -8.97
CA ILE A 133 -15.36 -12.17 -9.21
C ILE A 133 -14.37 -11.42 -10.08
N PHE A 134 -14.85 -10.84 -11.19
CA PHE A 134 -14.03 -10.04 -12.08
C PHE A 134 -14.26 -8.56 -11.77
N GLN A 135 -13.20 -7.91 -11.29
CA GLN A 135 -13.15 -6.47 -11.05
C GLN A 135 -13.20 -5.67 -12.36
N HIS A 136 -12.80 -6.24 -13.50
CA HIS A 136 -12.91 -5.60 -14.81
C HIS A 136 -13.65 -6.49 -15.80
N SER A 137 -14.47 -5.88 -16.66
CA SER A 137 -15.16 -6.60 -17.73
C SER A 137 -14.16 -7.27 -18.67
N PRO A 138 -14.30 -8.57 -18.97
CA PRO A 138 -13.47 -9.24 -19.97
C PRO A 138 -13.86 -8.88 -21.40
N TYR A 139 -14.99 -8.18 -21.61
CA TYR A 139 -15.49 -7.87 -22.94
C TYR A 139 -14.58 -6.89 -23.68
N ILE A 140 -14.37 -7.19 -24.96
CA ILE A 140 -13.60 -6.39 -25.92
C ILE A 140 -14.33 -6.33 -27.26
N MET A 141 -13.97 -5.35 -28.08
CA MET A 141 -14.28 -5.40 -29.52
C MET A 141 -13.11 -6.03 -30.27
N MET A 142 -13.36 -7.07 -31.07
CA MET A 142 -12.34 -7.80 -31.81
C MET A 142 -12.60 -7.73 -33.31
N SER A 143 -11.57 -7.47 -34.10
CA SER A 143 -11.58 -7.50 -35.57
C SER A 143 -10.33 -8.21 -36.10
N LEU A 144 -10.24 -8.41 -37.42
CA LEU A 144 -9.01 -8.90 -38.04
C LEU A 144 -7.98 -7.76 -38.13
N ALA A 145 -6.71 -8.04 -37.81
CA ALA A 145 -5.66 -7.01 -37.84
C ALA A 145 -5.47 -6.36 -39.22
N ASP A 146 -5.69 -7.12 -40.30
CA ASP A 146 -5.59 -6.65 -41.69
C ASP A 146 -6.71 -5.68 -42.11
N LYS A 147 -7.79 -5.58 -41.33
CA LYS A 147 -8.90 -4.63 -41.56
C LYS A 147 -8.61 -3.23 -41.03
N GLY A 148 -7.54 -3.05 -40.25
CA GLY A 148 -7.13 -1.75 -39.72
C GLY A 148 -8.10 -1.12 -38.72
N ILE A 149 -9.00 -1.92 -38.13
CA ILE A 149 -9.94 -1.48 -37.09
C ILE A 149 -9.20 -1.61 -35.75
N THR A 150 -8.71 -0.51 -35.20
CA THR A 150 -7.86 -0.52 -33.98
C THR A 150 -8.34 0.45 -32.91
N LYS A 151 -9.27 1.33 -33.25
CA LYS A 151 -9.85 2.32 -32.34
C LYS A 151 -11.36 2.50 -32.60
N PRO A 152 -12.13 3.03 -31.64
CA PRO A 152 -13.58 3.17 -31.76
C PRO A 152 -14.05 3.94 -33.01
N SER A 153 -13.30 4.96 -33.44
CA SER A 153 -13.64 5.75 -34.63
C SER A 153 -13.68 4.91 -35.92
N ASP A 154 -12.93 3.80 -35.98
CA ASP A 154 -12.85 2.93 -37.16
C ASP A 154 -14.08 2.03 -37.31
N LEU A 155 -14.90 1.92 -36.26
CA LEU A 155 -16.16 1.15 -36.23
C LEU A 155 -17.30 1.90 -36.94
N VAL A 156 -17.14 3.20 -37.22
CA VAL A 156 -18.16 4.01 -37.90
C VAL A 156 -18.39 3.47 -39.33
N GLY A 157 -19.63 3.14 -39.66
CA GLY A 157 -20.01 2.57 -40.96
C GLY A 157 -19.70 1.08 -41.12
N LYS A 158 -19.37 0.37 -40.03
CA LYS A 158 -19.06 -1.06 -40.02
C LYS A 158 -20.22 -1.90 -39.48
N ARG A 159 -20.23 -3.19 -39.85
CA ARG A 159 -21.16 -4.19 -39.34
C ARG A 159 -20.58 -4.82 -38.08
N LEU A 160 -21.19 -4.52 -36.95
CA LEU A 160 -20.73 -4.92 -35.63
C LEU A 160 -21.61 -6.05 -35.13
N MET A 161 -21.03 -7.22 -34.87
CA MET A 161 -21.75 -8.31 -34.23
C MET A 161 -21.59 -8.17 -32.72
N VAL A 162 -22.67 -7.84 -32.01
CA VAL A 162 -22.59 -7.52 -30.58
C VAL A 162 -23.61 -8.35 -29.80
N SER A 163 -23.24 -8.79 -28.61
CA SER A 163 -24.15 -9.50 -27.70
C SER A 163 -25.17 -8.54 -27.11
N ASN A 164 -26.45 -8.92 -27.13
CA ASN A 164 -27.59 -8.09 -26.66
C ASN A 164 -27.68 -8.00 -25.11
N ASP A 165 -26.54 -7.97 -24.45
CA ASP A 165 -26.33 -8.00 -23.00
C ASP A 165 -25.36 -6.87 -22.60
N GLN A 166 -24.53 -7.09 -21.58
CA GLN A 166 -23.42 -6.21 -21.22
C GLN A 166 -22.56 -5.77 -22.41
N GLY A 167 -22.28 -6.64 -23.39
CA GLY A 167 -21.42 -6.29 -24.53
C GLY A 167 -21.97 -5.13 -25.35
N GLU A 168 -23.28 -5.07 -25.59
CA GLU A 168 -23.92 -3.94 -26.28
C GLU A 168 -23.87 -2.66 -25.44
N ALA A 169 -24.05 -2.78 -24.13
CA ALA A 169 -23.97 -1.63 -23.23
C ALA A 169 -22.59 -0.99 -23.21
N GLU A 170 -21.54 -1.81 -23.13
CA GLU A 170 -20.16 -1.31 -23.12
C GLU A 170 -19.77 -0.69 -24.45
N VAL A 171 -20.19 -1.30 -25.57
CA VAL A 171 -19.98 -0.72 -26.92
C VAL A 171 -20.72 0.61 -27.07
N ARG A 172 -22.00 0.69 -26.67
CA ARG A 172 -22.78 1.94 -26.74
C ARG A 172 -22.21 3.04 -25.83
N ALA A 173 -21.80 2.68 -24.62
CA ALA A 173 -21.17 3.60 -23.68
C ALA A 173 -19.85 4.16 -24.24
N MET A 174 -19.04 3.30 -24.87
CA MET A 174 -17.79 3.70 -25.51
C MET A 174 -18.05 4.67 -26.66
N ILE A 175 -18.99 4.35 -27.55
CA ILE A 175 -19.40 5.21 -28.67
C ILE A 175 -19.87 6.57 -28.17
N MET A 176 -20.69 6.60 -27.13
CA MET A 176 -21.24 7.82 -26.54
C MET A 176 -20.14 8.69 -25.93
N ARG A 177 -19.22 8.10 -25.16
CA ARG A 177 -18.10 8.84 -24.53
C ARG A 177 -17.12 9.41 -25.54
N GLU A 178 -16.85 8.68 -26.61
CA GLU A 178 -16.01 9.13 -27.72
C GLU A 178 -16.73 10.13 -28.66
N GLY A 179 -18.00 10.48 -28.38
CA GLY A 179 -18.77 11.42 -29.18
C GLY A 179 -19.08 10.92 -30.60
N LEU A 180 -19.11 9.59 -30.81
CA LEU A 180 -19.29 8.98 -32.12
C LEU A 180 -20.78 8.91 -32.50
N PRO A 181 -21.13 9.09 -33.79
CA PRO A 181 -22.52 9.08 -34.24
C PRO A 181 -23.09 7.66 -34.23
N ALA A 182 -23.79 7.30 -33.15
CA ALA A 182 -24.34 5.95 -32.94
C ALA A 182 -25.24 5.44 -34.08
N GLY A 183 -25.94 6.34 -34.80
CA GLY A 183 -26.80 5.99 -35.94
C GLY A 183 -26.07 5.59 -37.24
N ARG A 184 -24.74 5.56 -37.26
CA ARG A 184 -23.92 5.15 -38.42
C ARG A 184 -23.29 3.76 -38.26
N MET A 185 -23.64 3.00 -37.24
CA MET A 185 -23.14 1.64 -37.02
C MET A 185 -24.28 0.63 -37.15
N GLU A 186 -24.02 -0.50 -37.80
CA GLU A 186 -25.01 -1.56 -37.98
C GLU A 186 -24.76 -2.66 -36.94
N PHE A 187 -25.63 -2.76 -35.94
CA PHE A 187 -25.56 -3.79 -34.92
C PHE A 187 -26.29 -5.07 -35.36
N LEU A 188 -25.58 -6.18 -35.36
CA LEU A 188 -26.08 -7.51 -35.71
C LEU A 188 -26.07 -8.42 -34.47
N PRO A 189 -27.05 -9.33 -34.33
CA PRO A 189 -27.09 -10.27 -33.22
C PRO A 189 -25.86 -11.17 -33.17
N HIS A 190 -25.33 -11.42 -31.97
CA HIS A 190 -24.16 -12.25 -31.78
C HIS A 190 -24.39 -13.73 -32.14
N SER A 191 -23.61 -14.27 -33.08
CA SER A 191 -23.69 -15.67 -33.50
C SER A 191 -22.82 -16.62 -32.66
N TRP A 192 -21.92 -16.07 -31.84
CA TRP A 192 -20.92 -16.81 -31.05
C TRP A 192 -20.00 -17.69 -31.89
N ASN A 193 -19.82 -17.34 -33.18
CA ASN A 193 -18.96 -18.05 -34.11
C ASN A 193 -17.93 -17.12 -34.74
N ASN A 194 -16.68 -17.20 -34.28
CA ASN A 194 -15.56 -16.39 -34.77
C ASN A 194 -15.30 -16.55 -36.28
N ARG A 195 -15.81 -17.61 -36.93
CA ARG A 195 -15.70 -17.78 -38.39
C ARG A 195 -16.54 -16.78 -39.16
N ASP A 196 -17.54 -16.14 -38.57
CA ASP A 196 -18.31 -15.09 -39.25
C ASP A 196 -17.47 -13.83 -39.50
N LEU A 197 -16.46 -13.58 -38.65
CA LEU A 197 -15.45 -12.54 -38.86
C LEU A 197 -14.52 -12.91 -40.03
N LEU A 198 -14.07 -14.17 -40.10
CA LEU A 198 -13.23 -14.69 -41.20
C LEU A 198 -13.95 -14.72 -42.54
N ALA A 199 -15.25 -15.03 -42.53
CA ALA A 199 -16.09 -15.07 -43.72
C ALA A 199 -16.51 -13.67 -44.21
N GLY A 200 -16.12 -12.60 -43.51
CA GLY A 200 -16.46 -11.22 -43.86
C GLY A 200 -17.95 -10.89 -43.74
N LYS A 201 -18.72 -11.67 -42.97
CA LYS A 201 -20.13 -11.37 -42.69
C LYS A 201 -20.27 -10.14 -41.80
N VAL A 202 -19.28 -9.91 -40.95
CA VAL A 202 -19.17 -8.78 -40.03
C VAL A 202 -17.75 -8.25 -40.02
N ASP A 203 -17.59 -7.01 -39.61
CA ASP A 203 -16.31 -6.30 -39.64
C ASP A 203 -15.61 -6.34 -38.27
N ALA A 204 -16.39 -6.40 -37.19
CA ALA A 204 -15.89 -6.60 -35.83
C ALA A 204 -16.96 -7.30 -34.97
N ILE A 205 -16.53 -8.00 -33.91
CA ILE A 205 -17.39 -8.74 -32.98
C ILE A 205 -17.10 -8.38 -31.52
N SER A 206 -18.10 -8.40 -30.64
CA SER A 206 -17.87 -8.38 -29.18
C SER A 206 -17.35 -9.75 -28.72
N ALA A 207 -16.27 -9.79 -27.96
CA ALA A 207 -15.65 -11.05 -27.56
C ALA A 207 -15.07 -10.98 -26.14
N TYR A 208 -14.78 -12.11 -25.51
CA TYR A 208 -14.01 -12.14 -24.27
C TYR A 208 -12.51 -12.09 -24.58
N SER A 209 -11.79 -11.20 -23.90
CA SER A 209 -10.33 -11.06 -24.02
C SER A 209 -9.57 -12.34 -23.67
N THR A 210 -10.13 -13.16 -22.78
CA THR A 210 -9.49 -14.36 -22.22
C THR A 210 -9.52 -15.58 -23.16
N VAL A 211 -10.44 -15.63 -24.14
CA VAL A 211 -10.70 -16.84 -24.93
C VAL A 211 -10.60 -16.61 -26.44
N GLU A 212 -11.39 -15.69 -27.01
CA GLU A 212 -11.61 -15.57 -28.45
C GLU A 212 -10.37 -15.10 -29.24
N PRO A 213 -9.54 -14.15 -28.76
CA PRO A 213 -8.29 -13.80 -29.43
C PRO A 213 -7.37 -15.01 -29.62
N THR A 214 -7.28 -15.87 -28.60
CA THR A 214 -6.47 -17.11 -28.64
C THR A 214 -7.04 -18.09 -29.66
N GLN A 215 -8.36 -18.25 -29.73
CA GLN A 215 -9.00 -19.09 -30.75
C GLN A 215 -8.71 -18.59 -32.17
N LEU A 216 -8.69 -17.28 -32.39
CA LEU A 216 -8.39 -16.71 -33.71
C LEU A 216 -6.92 -16.91 -34.11
N ARG A 217 -5.98 -16.72 -33.17
CA ARG A 217 -4.54 -17.01 -33.39
C ARG A 217 -4.30 -18.49 -33.69
N GLN A 218 -5.05 -19.40 -33.07
CA GLN A 218 -4.97 -20.84 -33.37
C GLN A 218 -5.43 -21.19 -34.80
N LEU A 219 -6.24 -20.32 -35.42
CA LEU A 219 -6.61 -20.41 -36.83
C LEU A 219 -5.59 -19.72 -37.76
N GLY A 220 -4.47 -19.22 -37.22
CA GLY A 220 -3.40 -18.56 -37.97
C GLY A 220 -3.68 -17.10 -38.31
N VAL A 221 -4.61 -16.45 -37.60
CA VAL A 221 -5.05 -15.08 -37.91
C VAL A 221 -4.89 -14.19 -36.68
N GLU A 222 -4.19 -13.06 -36.85
CA GLU A 222 -3.97 -12.11 -35.75
C GLU A 222 -5.19 -11.20 -35.53
N PRO A 223 -5.73 -11.14 -34.29
CA PRO A 223 -6.80 -10.21 -33.95
C PRO A 223 -6.26 -8.80 -33.67
N ALA A 224 -7.06 -7.79 -34.01
CA ALA A 224 -6.99 -6.47 -33.41
C ALA A 224 -8.10 -6.34 -32.36
N THR A 225 -7.77 -5.78 -31.20
CA THR A 225 -8.68 -5.71 -30.05
C THR A 225 -8.80 -4.29 -29.51
N ILE A 226 -10.00 -3.86 -29.18
CA ILE A 226 -10.31 -2.59 -28.53
C ILE A 226 -10.91 -2.93 -27.17
N ARG A 227 -10.24 -2.55 -26.08
CA ARG A 227 -10.78 -2.70 -24.72
C ARG A 227 -11.64 -1.50 -24.38
N PHE A 228 -12.81 -1.75 -23.77
CA PHE A 228 -13.73 -0.68 -23.39
C PHE A 228 -13.19 0.18 -22.23
N SER A 229 -12.40 -0.43 -21.34
CA SER A 229 -11.76 0.23 -20.20
C SER A 229 -10.74 1.29 -20.62
N ASP A 230 -10.05 1.10 -21.75
CA ASP A 230 -9.11 2.08 -22.32
C ASP A 230 -9.83 3.40 -22.72
N TYR A 231 -11.16 3.37 -22.85
CA TYR A 231 -12.03 4.51 -23.14
C TYR A 231 -12.94 4.88 -21.94
N GLY A 232 -12.53 4.43 -20.75
CA GLY A 232 -13.16 4.71 -19.47
C GLY A 232 -14.46 3.93 -19.17
N VAL A 233 -14.88 3.03 -20.06
CA VAL A 233 -16.04 2.17 -19.80
C VAL A 233 -15.55 0.94 -19.06
N ASP A 234 -15.76 0.92 -17.74
CA ASP A 234 -15.22 -0.12 -16.87
C ASP A 234 -16.30 -0.71 -15.95
N PHE A 235 -16.95 -1.77 -16.45
CA PHE A 235 -17.97 -2.50 -15.71
C PHE A 235 -17.35 -3.67 -14.94
N TYR A 236 -18.09 -4.19 -13.95
CA TYR A 236 -17.73 -5.50 -13.38
C TYR A 236 -17.89 -6.59 -14.45
N GLY A 237 -17.01 -7.59 -14.42
CA GLY A 237 -17.17 -8.78 -15.24
C GLY A 237 -18.10 -9.78 -14.56
N ASP A 238 -17.68 -11.05 -14.52
CA ASP A 238 -18.41 -12.11 -13.85
C ASP A 238 -18.67 -11.80 -12.35
N THR A 239 -19.93 -11.95 -11.97
CA THR A 239 -20.47 -11.74 -10.62
C THR A 239 -21.23 -12.98 -10.15
N LEU A 240 -21.12 -13.27 -8.85
CA LEU A 240 -21.93 -14.25 -8.17
C LEU A 240 -23.22 -13.58 -7.69
N PHE A 241 -24.37 -14.18 -7.96
CA PHE A 241 -25.66 -13.65 -7.53
C PHE A 241 -26.63 -14.74 -7.05
N THR A 242 -27.70 -14.31 -6.38
CA THR A 242 -28.82 -15.15 -5.94
C THR A 242 -30.14 -14.36 -5.99
N THR A 243 -31.23 -14.92 -5.43
CA THR A 243 -32.54 -14.27 -5.32
C THR A 243 -32.73 -13.63 -3.94
N GLU A 244 -33.54 -12.56 -3.88
CA GLU A 244 -33.97 -11.99 -2.60
C GLU A 244 -34.68 -13.02 -1.71
N ALA A 245 -35.42 -13.94 -2.32
CA ALA A 245 -36.15 -14.98 -1.62
C ALA A 245 -35.20 -15.89 -0.83
N LEU A 246 -34.06 -16.26 -1.42
CA LEU A 246 -33.06 -17.08 -0.73
C LEU A 246 -32.38 -16.30 0.40
N VAL A 247 -31.99 -15.04 0.16
CA VAL A 247 -31.39 -14.17 1.18
C VAL A 247 -32.32 -13.99 2.39
N LYS A 248 -33.63 -13.80 2.14
CA LYS A 248 -34.65 -13.68 3.20
C LYS A 248 -34.90 -15.00 3.93
N LYS A 249 -34.81 -16.14 3.23
CA LYS A 249 -35.08 -17.48 3.77
C LYS A 249 -33.94 -18.01 4.63
N ASP A 250 -32.70 -17.91 4.14
CA ASP A 250 -31.52 -18.52 4.76
C ASP A 250 -30.27 -17.69 4.46
N ARG A 251 -30.17 -16.54 5.12
CA ARG A 251 -29.05 -15.60 4.98
C ARG A 251 -27.71 -16.22 5.38
N GLU A 252 -27.71 -17.09 6.38
CA GLU A 252 -26.51 -17.82 6.83
C GLU A 252 -25.98 -18.76 5.74
N LEU A 253 -26.87 -19.46 5.03
CA LEU A 253 -26.48 -20.27 3.87
C LEU A 253 -25.84 -19.42 2.77
N VAL A 254 -26.41 -18.25 2.47
CA VAL A 254 -25.83 -17.32 1.49
C VAL A 254 -24.46 -16.84 1.92
N ASN A 255 -24.30 -16.45 3.19
CA ASN A 255 -23.02 -16.02 3.74
C ASN A 255 -21.96 -17.14 3.66
N ALA A 256 -22.32 -18.35 4.10
CA ALA A 256 -21.44 -19.52 4.08
C ALA A 256 -21.01 -19.91 2.66
N PHE A 257 -21.93 -19.85 1.68
CA PHE A 257 -21.63 -20.15 0.29
C PHE A 257 -20.69 -19.12 -0.33
N VAL A 258 -20.93 -17.83 -0.10
CA VAL A 258 -20.08 -16.74 -0.60
C VAL A 258 -18.68 -16.83 0.00
N GLU A 259 -18.56 -16.99 1.32
CA GLU A 259 -17.26 -17.08 2.00
C GLU A 259 -16.45 -18.29 1.52
N ALA A 260 -17.08 -19.46 1.40
CA ALA A 260 -16.43 -20.66 0.86
C ALA A 260 -15.99 -20.49 -0.61
N SER A 261 -16.82 -19.82 -1.42
CA SER A 261 -16.49 -19.50 -2.81
C SER A 261 -15.29 -18.56 -2.92
N MET A 262 -15.19 -17.54 -2.05
CA MET A 262 -14.05 -16.61 -2.05
C MET A 262 -12.75 -17.30 -1.65
N LYS A 263 -12.79 -18.20 -0.65
CA LYS A 263 -11.64 -19.05 -0.31
C LYS A 263 -11.21 -19.92 -1.49
N GLY A 264 -12.17 -20.46 -2.25
CA GLY A 264 -11.90 -21.20 -3.47
C GLY A 264 -11.23 -20.36 -4.54
N TRP A 265 -11.72 -19.15 -4.80
CA TRP A 265 -11.11 -18.22 -5.76
C TRP A 265 -9.69 -17.81 -5.40
N ASN A 266 -9.43 -17.50 -4.12
CA ASN A 266 -8.07 -17.21 -3.65
C ASN A 266 -7.14 -18.41 -3.90
N TYR A 267 -7.58 -19.62 -3.55
CA TYR A 267 -6.80 -20.83 -3.79
C TYR A 267 -6.54 -21.06 -5.30
N ALA A 268 -7.56 -20.89 -6.14
CA ALA A 268 -7.45 -21.12 -7.58
C ALA A 268 -6.45 -20.18 -8.26
N MET A 269 -6.36 -18.92 -7.81
CA MET A 269 -5.39 -17.95 -8.35
C MET A 269 -3.95 -18.23 -7.86
N GLU A 270 -3.79 -18.78 -6.66
CA GLU A 270 -2.48 -19.21 -6.15
C GLU A 270 -2.00 -20.53 -6.79
N HIS A 271 -2.93 -21.37 -7.25
CA HIS A 271 -2.66 -22.73 -7.75
C HIS A 271 -3.25 -22.98 -9.15
N PRO A 272 -2.93 -22.15 -10.17
CA PRO A 272 -3.56 -22.25 -11.49
C PRO A 272 -3.27 -23.58 -12.20
N GLU A 273 -2.06 -24.12 -12.07
CA GLU A 273 -1.66 -25.40 -12.69
C GLU A 273 -2.50 -26.59 -12.18
N GLU A 274 -2.78 -26.64 -10.88
CA GLU A 274 -3.64 -27.68 -10.31
C GLU A 274 -5.06 -27.56 -10.89
N MET A 275 -5.55 -26.33 -11.03
CA MET A 275 -6.88 -26.07 -11.55
C MET A 275 -7.01 -26.42 -13.02
N ILE A 276 -5.98 -26.16 -13.84
CA ILE A 276 -5.94 -26.54 -15.25
C ILE A 276 -6.08 -28.06 -15.39
N GLU A 277 -5.31 -28.84 -14.62
CA GLU A 277 -5.37 -30.30 -14.65
C GLU A 277 -6.76 -30.81 -14.26
N ARG A 278 -7.38 -30.21 -13.24
CA ARG A 278 -8.74 -30.57 -12.83
C ARG A 278 -9.77 -30.27 -13.92
N ILE A 279 -9.69 -29.10 -14.56
CA ILE A 279 -10.62 -28.71 -15.62
C ILE A 279 -10.48 -29.63 -16.83
N LEU A 280 -9.26 -30.05 -17.21
CA LEU A 280 -9.03 -30.98 -18.30
C LEU A 280 -9.64 -32.38 -18.07
N LEU A 281 -9.90 -32.75 -16.82
CA LEU A 281 -10.56 -34.01 -16.45
C LEU A 281 -12.09 -33.90 -16.46
N MET A 282 -12.66 -32.70 -16.60
CA MET A 282 -14.11 -32.51 -16.61
C MET A 282 -14.76 -33.01 -17.91
N PRO A 283 -15.97 -33.60 -17.85
CA PRO A 283 -16.70 -34.04 -19.04
C PRO A 283 -16.89 -32.91 -20.05
N GLY A 284 -16.75 -33.21 -21.35
CA GLY A 284 -16.94 -32.22 -22.42
C GLY A 284 -15.74 -31.33 -22.74
N VAL A 285 -14.78 -31.13 -21.84
CA VAL A 285 -13.68 -30.16 -22.04
C VAL A 285 -12.74 -30.58 -23.18
N LYS A 286 -12.20 -31.80 -23.12
CA LYS A 286 -11.30 -32.33 -24.17
C LYS A 286 -12.02 -32.56 -25.51
N GLU A 287 -13.28 -32.97 -25.47
CA GLU A 287 -14.12 -33.21 -26.65
C GLU A 287 -14.38 -31.92 -27.44
N ARG A 288 -14.41 -30.77 -26.77
CA ARG A 288 -14.50 -29.44 -27.37
C ARG A 288 -13.16 -28.90 -27.91
N GLY A 289 -12.08 -29.67 -27.79
CA GLY A 289 -10.76 -29.29 -28.30
C GLY A 289 -9.99 -28.31 -27.41
N ILE A 290 -10.41 -28.10 -26.16
CA ILE A 290 -9.71 -27.25 -25.20
C ILE A 290 -8.43 -27.98 -24.74
N ARG A 291 -7.27 -27.37 -25.01
CA ARG A 291 -5.96 -27.90 -24.63
C ARG A 291 -5.44 -27.20 -23.38
N ARG A 292 -4.41 -27.79 -22.76
CA ARG A 292 -3.71 -27.20 -21.61
C ARG A 292 -3.26 -25.77 -21.89
N GLU A 293 -2.61 -25.54 -23.04
CA GLU A 293 -2.15 -24.23 -23.49
C GLU A 293 -3.29 -23.19 -23.57
N ASN A 294 -4.52 -23.59 -23.92
CA ASN A 294 -5.66 -22.69 -23.93
C ASN A 294 -5.99 -22.20 -22.51
N LEU A 295 -6.00 -23.11 -21.53
CA LEU A 295 -6.33 -22.80 -20.14
C LEU A 295 -5.19 -22.04 -19.44
N GLU A 296 -3.93 -22.28 -19.81
CA GLU A 296 -2.77 -21.51 -19.31
C GLU A 296 -2.83 -20.04 -19.76
N VAL A 297 -3.21 -19.79 -21.01
CA VAL A 297 -3.43 -18.42 -21.51
C VAL A 297 -4.65 -17.79 -20.84
N GLU A 298 -5.77 -18.52 -20.74
CA GLU A 298 -6.99 -18.05 -20.07
C GLU A 298 -6.70 -17.64 -18.61
N ALA A 299 -6.02 -18.51 -17.85
CA ALA A 299 -5.62 -18.23 -16.47
C ALA A 299 -4.77 -16.96 -16.35
N ARG A 300 -3.79 -16.78 -17.25
CA ARG A 300 -2.90 -15.61 -17.26
C ARG A 300 -3.64 -14.31 -17.55
N GLU A 301 -4.54 -14.32 -18.54
CA GLU A 301 -5.33 -13.14 -18.91
C GLU A 301 -6.39 -12.79 -17.85
N MET A 302 -6.83 -13.76 -17.03
CA MET A 302 -7.79 -13.53 -15.96
C MET A 302 -7.20 -12.87 -14.71
N VAL A 303 -5.92 -13.07 -14.40
CA VAL A 303 -5.28 -12.50 -13.20
C VAL A 303 -5.55 -10.99 -13.07
N PRO A 304 -5.26 -10.13 -14.06
CA PRO A 304 -5.53 -8.69 -13.94
C PRO A 304 -7.03 -8.33 -13.90
N LEU A 305 -7.92 -9.24 -14.31
CA LEU A 305 -9.37 -9.03 -14.27
C LEU A 305 -9.96 -9.36 -12.89
N ILE A 306 -9.35 -10.28 -12.14
CA ILE A 306 -9.81 -10.74 -10.82
C ILE A 306 -9.04 -10.07 -9.68
N GLN A 307 -7.71 -10.08 -9.76
CA GLN A 307 -6.80 -9.52 -8.77
C GLN A 307 -6.42 -8.10 -9.17
N ALA A 308 -7.33 -7.15 -8.94
CA ALA A 308 -6.98 -5.74 -8.99
C ALA A 308 -6.12 -5.39 -7.76
N ASP A 309 -5.04 -4.63 -7.95
CA ASP A 309 -4.14 -4.22 -6.87
C ASP A 309 -4.94 -3.61 -5.71
N LEU A 310 -4.74 -4.14 -4.49
CA LEU A 310 -5.35 -3.67 -3.22
C LEU A 310 -6.86 -3.95 -3.04
N VAL A 311 -7.49 -4.81 -3.85
CA VAL A 311 -8.91 -5.18 -3.71
C VAL A 311 -9.08 -6.69 -3.48
N ASP A 312 -9.74 -7.06 -2.38
CA ASP A 312 -10.04 -8.48 -2.09
C ASP A 312 -11.00 -9.08 -3.14
N VAL A 313 -10.77 -10.35 -3.50
CA VAL A 313 -11.67 -11.08 -4.40
C VAL A 313 -13.08 -11.12 -3.82
N GLY A 314 -14.07 -10.79 -4.66
CA GLY A 314 -15.47 -10.70 -4.27
C GLY A 314 -15.92 -9.33 -3.77
N HIS A 315 -14.99 -8.40 -3.54
CA HIS A 315 -15.33 -7.04 -3.10
C HIS A 315 -16.18 -6.31 -4.15
N MET A 316 -17.16 -5.55 -3.67
CA MET A 316 -18.07 -4.74 -4.48
C MET A 316 -18.19 -3.34 -3.91
N ASN A 317 -18.16 -2.34 -4.78
CA ASN A 317 -18.35 -0.94 -4.41
C ASN A 317 -19.75 -0.47 -4.85
N ALA A 318 -20.56 -0.01 -3.90
CA ALA A 318 -21.91 0.47 -4.17
C ALA A 318 -21.95 1.67 -5.14
N GLY A 319 -21.02 2.63 -4.99
CA GLY A 319 -20.92 3.79 -5.88
C GLY A 319 -20.53 3.42 -7.32
N ARG A 320 -19.76 2.34 -7.52
CA ARG A 320 -19.46 1.81 -8.85
C ARG A 320 -20.71 1.20 -9.50
N TRP A 321 -21.49 0.43 -8.75
CA TRP A 321 -22.77 -0.11 -9.23
C TRP A 321 -23.75 1.00 -9.65
N GLU A 322 -23.86 2.08 -8.88
CA GLU A 322 -24.68 3.24 -9.25
C GLU A 322 -24.20 3.92 -10.55
N ARG A 323 -22.88 4.00 -10.77
CA ARG A 323 -22.30 4.56 -11.99
C ARG A 323 -22.58 3.68 -13.21
N ILE A 324 -22.49 2.36 -13.06
CA ILE A 324 -22.86 1.40 -14.12
C ILE A 324 -24.35 1.55 -14.46
N ALA A 325 -25.22 1.61 -13.43
CA ALA A 325 -26.66 1.81 -13.63
C ALA A 325 -26.98 3.11 -14.37
N ARG A 326 -26.29 4.21 -14.05
CA ARG A 326 -26.42 5.47 -14.77
C ARG A 326 -26.00 5.36 -16.23
N THR A 327 -24.93 4.61 -16.51
CA THR A 327 -24.46 4.37 -17.88
C THR A 327 -25.49 3.60 -18.72
N PHE A 328 -26.20 2.64 -18.14
CA PHE A 328 -27.33 1.97 -18.82
C PHE A 328 -28.46 2.94 -19.18
N VAL A 329 -28.72 3.94 -18.34
CA VAL A 329 -29.71 4.98 -18.62
C VAL A 329 -29.23 5.94 -19.71
N GLU A 330 -28.00 6.42 -19.61
CA GLU A 330 -27.40 7.33 -20.59
C GLU A 330 -27.33 6.72 -22.00
N THR A 331 -27.09 5.40 -22.08
CA THR A 331 -27.05 4.64 -23.35
C THR A 331 -28.43 4.23 -23.88
N GLY A 332 -29.50 4.49 -23.14
CA GLY A 332 -30.88 4.17 -23.52
C GLY A 332 -31.26 2.69 -23.40
N ILE A 333 -30.53 1.92 -22.58
CA ILE A 333 -30.83 0.50 -22.32
C ILE A 333 -31.96 0.35 -21.29
N VAL A 334 -32.07 1.30 -20.36
CA VAL A 334 -33.15 1.43 -19.38
C VAL A 334 -33.56 2.89 -19.26
N ASP A 335 -34.82 3.16 -18.97
CA ASP A 335 -35.35 4.54 -18.91
C ASP A 335 -34.94 5.31 -17.63
N GLU A 336 -34.77 4.61 -16.49
CA GLU A 336 -34.43 5.23 -15.20
C GLU A 336 -33.64 4.29 -14.27
N VAL A 337 -32.96 4.89 -13.27
CA VAL A 337 -32.32 4.13 -12.18
C VAL A 337 -33.34 3.87 -11.08
N SER A 338 -33.94 2.68 -11.08
CA SER A 338 -34.89 2.25 -10.04
C SER A 338 -34.53 0.87 -9.47
N HIS A 339 -35.13 0.52 -8.32
CA HIS A 339 -35.02 -0.80 -7.67
C HIS A 339 -33.63 -1.22 -7.13
N LEU A 340 -32.66 -0.32 -6.91
CA LEU A 340 -31.33 -0.70 -6.40
C LEU A 340 -31.25 -1.00 -4.90
N GLN A 341 -32.26 -0.63 -4.10
CA GLN A 341 -32.26 -0.92 -2.66
C GLN A 341 -32.21 -2.43 -2.40
N GLY A 342 -31.27 -2.87 -1.56
CA GLY A 342 -31.08 -4.29 -1.23
C GLY A 342 -30.50 -5.15 -2.35
N PHE A 343 -29.96 -4.53 -3.41
CA PHE A 343 -29.32 -5.23 -4.52
C PHE A 343 -27.99 -5.88 -4.14
N ILE A 344 -27.20 -5.25 -3.27
CA ILE A 344 -25.90 -5.75 -2.84
C ILE A 344 -26.08 -6.57 -1.54
N PHE A 345 -25.58 -7.80 -1.54
CA PHE A 345 -25.50 -8.62 -0.32
C PHE A 345 -24.30 -8.19 0.51
N GLU A 346 -24.54 -7.77 1.75
CA GLU A 346 -23.51 -7.51 2.74
C GLU A 346 -23.36 -8.74 3.66
N PRO A 347 -22.18 -9.36 3.80
CA PRO A 347 -21.97 -10.49 4.70
C PRO A 347 -22.01 -10.05 6.18
N ASP A 348 -22.64 -10.86 7.04
CA ASP A 348 -22.74 -10.56 8.48
C ASP A 348 -21.40 -10.83 9.18
N LYS A 349 -20.70 -9.76 9.59
CA LYS A 349 -19.54 -9.87 10.49
C LYS A 349 -20.02 -10.12 11.92
N SER A 350 -20.33 -11.37 12.26
CA SER A 350 -20.66 -11.72 13.65
C SER A 350 -19.37 -11.81 14.50
N PRO A 351 -19.28 -11.13 15.65
CA PRO A 351 -18.20 -11.38 16.61
C PRO A 351 -18.42 -12.75 17.28
N ASP A 352 -17.38 -13.56 17.38
CA ASP A 352 -17.45 -14.91 17.96
C ASP A 352 -17.56 -14.87 19.49
N PHE A 353 -18.78 -14.72 20.02
CA PHE A 353 -19.07 -14.61 21.46
C PHE A 353 -19.10 -15.95 22.21
N LYS A 354 -18.89 -17.09 21.53
CA LYS A 354 -19.05 -18.43 22.12
C LYS A 354 -18.07 -18.72 23.26
N ILE A 355 -16.86 -18.15 23.18
CA ILE A 355 -15.81 -18.33 24.19
C ILE A 355 -16.12 -17.52 25.46
N LEU A 356 -16.72 -16.33 25.32
CA LEU A 356 -17.03 -15.43 26.43
C LEU A 356 -18.20 -15.93 27.31
N PHE A 357 -19.23 -16.50 26.68
CA PHE A 357 -20.41 -17.01 27.40
C PHE A 357 -20.14 -18.29 28.20
N GLY A 358 -19.20 -19.13 27.74
CA GLY A 358 -18.77 -20.33 28.45
C GLY A 358 -18.06 -20.02 29.78
N ALA A 359 -17.22 -18.98 29.80
CA ALA A 359 -16.47 -18.59 30.99
C ALA A 359 -17.36 -18.02 32.11
N LEU A 360 -18.39 -17.25 31.76
CA LEU A 360 -19.28 -16.58 32.74
C LEU A 360 -20.18 -17.56 33.50
N SER A 361 -20.56 -18.66 32.86
CA SER A 361 -21.49 -19.64 33.45
C SER A 361 -20.85 -20.50 34.55
N VAL A 362 -19.55 -20.78 34.44
CA VAL A 362 -18.77 -21.55 35.43
C VAL A 362 -18.54 -20.73 36.72
N ILE A 363 -18.32 -19.43 36.58
CA ILE A 363 -18.11 -18.51 37.72
C ILE A 363 -19.38 -18.38 38.55
N GLY A 364 -20.55 -18.29 37.92
CA GLY A 364 -21.84 -18.21 38.62
C GLY A 364 -22.16 -19.45 39.46
N LEU A 365 -21.79 -20.64 38.98
CA LEU A 365 -22.10 -21.90 39.66
C LEU A 365 -21.24 -22.14 40.91
N LEU A 366 -19.97 -21.70 40.86
CA LEU A 366 -19.05 -21.76 42.00
C LEU A 366 -19.41 -20.76 43.09
N GLY A 367 -19.91 -19.58 42.72
CA GLY A 367 -20.39 -18.57 43.68
C GLY A 367 -21.58 -19.03 44.52
N GLY A 368 -22.53 -19.75 43.92
CA GLY A 368 -23.73 -20.25 44.62
C GLY A 368 -23.44 -21.31 45.69
N LEU A 369 -22.44 -22.17 45.47
CA LEU A 369 -22.08 -23.25 46.40
C LEU A 369 -21.32 -22.73 47.63
N GLY A 370 -20.49 -21.70 47.47
CA GLY A 370 -19.78 -21.07 48.58
C GLY A 370 -20.71 -20.39 49.60
N LEU A 371 -21.81 -19.80 49.12
CA LEU A 371 -22.76 -19.09 49.99
C LEU A 371 -23.50 -20.04 50.96
N LEU A 372 -23.86 -21.23 50.47
CA LEU A 372 -24.57 -22.26 51.25
C LEU A 372 -23.70 -22.86 52.37
N TRP A 373 -22.40 -23.03 52.14
CA TRP A 373 -21.47 -23.56 53.14
C TRP A 373 -21.21 -22.59 54.30
N THR A 374 -21.18 -21.30 54.00
CA THR A 374 -20.83 -20.25 54.97
C THR A 374 -21.93 -20.05 56.03
N MET A 375 -23.20 -20.28 55.67
CA MET A 375 -24.33 -20.15 56.60
C MET A 375 -24.42 -21.30 57.60
N GLN A 376 -23.89 -22.49 57.28
CA GLN A 376 -23.97 -23.67 58.14
C GLN A 376 -22.91 -23.65 59.26
N LEU A 377 -21.75 -23.01 59.01
CA LEU A 377 -20.60 -23.00 59.91
C LEU A 377 -20.76 -22.04 61.11
N ARG A 378 -21.49 -20.92 60.94
CA ARG A 378 -21.69 -19.92 62.00
C ARG A 378 -22.55 -20.41 63.17
N ARG A 379 -23.29 -21.51 63.02
CA ARG A 379 -24.28 -21.96 64.01
C ARG A 379 -23.72 -22.92 65.07
N GLN A 380 -22.50 -23.45 64.89
CA GLN A 380 -21.93 -24.47 65.79
C GLN A 380 -20.86 -23.95 66.76
N VAL A 381 -20.37 -22.71 66.60
CA VAL A 381 -19.16 -22.22 67.29
C VAL A 381 -19.44 -21.57 68.67
N ASP A 382 -20.66 -21.09 68.95
CA ASP A 382 -20.91 -20.22 70.13
C ASP A 382 -20.96 -20.91 71.52
N LEU A 383 -21.01 -22.25 71.62
CA LEU A 383 -21.41 -22.91 72.88
C LEU A 383 -20.30 -23.52 73.76
N ARG A 384 -19.02 -23.57 73.37
CA ARG A 384 -17.97 -24.32 74.14
C ARG A 384 -16.81 -23.50 74.73
N THR A 385 -16.82 -22.17 74.62
CA THR A 385 -15.58 -21.37 74.69
C THR A 385 -15.27 -20.67 76.02
N ARG A 386 -15.75 -21.08 77.21
CA ARG A 386 -15.60 -20.19 78.40
C ARG A 386 -14.77 -20.62 79.62
N GLU A 387 -14.43 -21.87 79.90
CA GLU A 387 -13.81 -22.18 81.23
C GLU A 387 -12.49 -22.96 81.29
N VAL A 388 -11.86 -23.39 80.20
CA VAL A 388 -10.46 -23.95 80.26
C VAL A 388 -9.43 -23.01 79.61
N LYS A 389 -9.85 -21.76 79.39
CA LYS A 389 -9.02 -20.54 79.53
C LYS A 389 -8.21 -20.63 80.83
N GLU A 390 -6.96 -20.26 80.97
CA GLU A 390 -6.24 -19.16 80.30
C GLU A 390 -4.71 -19.40 80.30
N GLY A 391 -4.18 -20.34 81.10
CA GLY A 391 -2.74 -20.63 81.20
C GLY A 391 -2.25 -21.63 80.15
N GLN A 392 -2.94 -22.75 80.01
CA GLN A 392 -2.64 -23.78 79.01
C GLN A 392 -2.92 -23.28 77.58
N GLN A 393 -3.89 -22.35 77.46
CA GLN A 393 -4.19 -21.69 76.20
C GLN A 393 -3.08 -20.77 75.71
N LYS A 394 -2.21 -20.18 76.54
CA LYS A 394 -1.16 -19.28 76.02
C LYS A 394 -0.02 -20.03 75.36
N LEU A 395 0.49 -21.09 75.99
CA LEU A 395 1.62 -21.86 75.44
C LEU A 395 1.17 -22.75 74.28
N SER A 396 0.02 -23.42 74.39
CA SER A 396 -0.60 -24.09 73.23
C SER A 396 -0.99 -23.09 72.15
N ALA A 397 -1.49 -21.88 72.45
CA ALA A 397 -1.78 -20.89 71.40
C ALA A 397 -0.52 -20.41 70.67
N ILE A 398 0.65 -20.37 71.31
CA ILE A 398 1.89 -19.98 70.61
C ILE A 398 2.32 -21.09 69.64
N LEU A 399 2.36 -22.35 70.10
CA LEU A 399 2.71 -23.49 69.23
C LEU A 399 1.63 -23.74 68.15
N GLU A 400 0.35 -23.66 68.50
CA GLU A 400 -0.80 -23.92 67.62
C GLU A 400 -1.10 -22.79 66.64
N ASN A 401 -0.83 -21.52 66.97
CA ASN A 401 -1.05 -20.39 66.03
C ASN A 401 0.22 -19.97 65.27
N THR A 402 1.33 -20.69 65.42
CA THR A 402 2.50 -20.45 64.57
C THR A 402 2.25 -21.03 63.18
N PHE A 403 2.47 -20.23 62.14
CA PHE A 403 2.31 -20.62 60.73
C PHE A 403 3.40 -21.57 60.22
N GLN A 404 4.34 -21.96 61.08
CA GLN A 404 5.38 -22.94 60.80
C GLN A 404 4.93 -24.33 61.27
N LEU A 405 5.34 -25.36 60.54
CA LEU A 405 5.16 -26.75 60.93
C LEU A 405 6.07 -27.00 62.13
N GLN A 406 5.55 -27.28 63.31
CA GLN A 406 6.36 -27.50 64.51
C GLN A 406 6.01 -28.81 65.19
N GLY A 407 7.02 -29.43 65.79
CA GLY A 407 6.84 -30.64 66.59
C GLY A 407 7.89 -30.76 67.69
N LEU A 408 7.55 -31.52 68.71
CA LEU A 408 8.41 -31.87 69.82
C LEU A 408 8.60 -33.39 69.82
N LEU A 409 9.84 -33.83 69.88
CA LEU A 409 10.22 -35.24 69.95
C LEU A 409 10.89 -35.53 71.30
N ASP A 410 10.84 -36.79 71.72
CA ASP A 410 11.64 -37.27 72.84
C ASP A 410 13.14 -37.29 72.46
N PRO A 411 14.07 -37.48 73.41
CA PRO A 411 15.50 -37.60 73.11
C PRO A 411 15.81 -38.72 72.12
N GLU A 412 14.96 -39.75 72.08
CA GLU A 412 15.01 -40.88 71.16
C GLU A 412 14.56 -40.50 69.73
N GLY A 413 13.87 -39.38 69.51
CA GLY A 413 13.39 -38.93 68.19
C GLY A 413 12.00 -39.47 67.84
N ARG A 414 11.22 -39.88 68.84
CA ARG A 414 9.80 -40.23 68.69
C ARG A 414 8.94 -39.01 68.90
N MET A 415 7.89 -38.92 68.09
CA MET A 415 6.97 -37.79 68.13
C MET A 415 6.25 -37.73 69.47
N MET A 416 6.33 -36.59 70.16
CA MET A 416 5.58 -36.33 71.39
C MET A 416 4.42 -35.38 71.11
N GLU A 417 4.67 -34.29 70.38
CA GLU A 417 3.68 -33.29 70.03
C GLU A 417 3.92 -32.74 68.62
N ALA A 418 2.86 -32.36 67.92
CA ALA A 418 2.92 -31.63 66.65
C ALA A 418 1.80 -30.59 66.64
N ASN A 419 2.11 -29.38 66.20
CA ASN A 419 1.12 -28.31 66.16
C ASN A 419 0.06 -28.53 65.06
N SER A 420 -1.06 -27.82 65.12
CA SER A 420 -2.15 -27.92 64.15
C SER A 420 -1.70 -27.56 62.74
N THR A 421 -0.75 -26.64 62.57
CA THR A 421 -0.20 -26.34 61.25
C THR A 421 0.45 -27.58 60.64
N ALA A 422 1.32 -28.29 61.38
CA ALA A 422 1.95 -29.53 60.92
C ALA A 422 0.95 -30.65 60.62
N ARG A 423 -0.02 -30.85 61.53
CA ARG A 423 -1.06 -31.89 61.42
C ARG A 423 -2.03 -31.64 60.27
N SER A 424 -2.54 -30.41 60.15
CA SER A 424 -3.46 -30.01 59.07
C SER A 424 -2.78 -30.03 57.71
N PHE A 425 -1.49 -29.69 57.67
CA PHE A 425 -0.67 -29.79 56.48
C PHE A 425 -0.66 -31.23 55.96
N ALA A 426 -0.28 -32.23 56.77
CA ALA A 426 -0.21 -33.63 56.32
C ALA A 426 -1.52 -34.44 56.47
N GLY A 427 -2.57 -33.85 57.04
CA GLY A 427 -3.88 -34.48 57.20
C GLY A 427 -3.91 -35.63 58.20
N VAL A 428 -3.04 -35.59 59.20
CA VAL A 428 -2.93 -36.63 60.23
C VAL A 428 -3.36 -36.12 61.59
N GLU A 429 -3.90 -37.01 62.40
CA GLU A 429 -4.16 -36.74 63.79
C GLU A 429 -2.91 -37.01 64.63
N LEU A 430 -2.79 -36.29 65.75
CA LEU A 430 -1.62 -36.42 66.61
C LEU A 430 -1.43 -37.86 67.13
N ALA A 431 -2.53 -38.56 67.40
CA ALA A 431 -2.51 -39.95 67.88
C ALA A 431 -1.92 -40.94 66.86
N ASP A 432 -2.00 -40.62 65.57
CA ASP A 432 -1.47 -41.50 64.51
C ASP A 432 0.06 -41.45 64.45
N VAL A 433 0.66 -40.40 65.00
CA VAL A 433 2.09 -40.13 64.90
C VAL A 433 2.79 -40.15 66.26
N VAL A 434 2.10 -39.85 67.35
CA VAL A 434 2.69 -39.83 68.70
C VAL A 434 3.21 -41.20 69.12
N GLY A 435 4.40 -41.21 69.72
CA GLY A 435 5.12 -42.41 70.14
C GLY A 435 5.80 -43.16 69.01
N LYS A 436 5.51 -42.84 67.73
CA LYS A 436 6.24 -43.40 66.58
C LYS A 436 7.53 -42.63 66.35
N TRP A 437 8.51 -43.30 65.75
CA TRP A 437 9.71 -42.65 65.29
C TRP A 437 9.38 -41.61 64.23
N PHE A 438 9.94 -40.41 64.33
CA PHE A 438 9.53 -39.31 63.46
C PHE A 438 9.74 -39.60 61.96
N TRP A 439 10.79 -40.32 61.59
CA TRP A 439 11.02 -40.74 60.21
C TRP A 439 10.02 -41.81 59.69
N GLU A 440 9.25 -42.46 60.55
CA GLU A 440 8.19 -43.41 60.16
C GLU A 440 6.81 -42.73 60.00
N THR A 441 6.74 -41.43 60.27
CA THR A 441 5.50 -40.66 60.15
C THR A 441 5.27 -40.18 58.71
N VAL A 442 4.04 -39.74 58.42
CA VAL A 442 3.59 -39.37 57.07
C VAL A 442 4.43 -38.30 56.38
N TRP A 443 5.05 -37.39 57.14
CA TRP A 443 5.91 -36.34 56.57
C TRP A 443 7.17 -36.92 55.90
N TRP A 444 7.61 -38.12 56.30
CA TRP A 444 8.88 -38.72 55.89
C TRP A 444 8.74 -40.10 55.24
N SER A 445 7.63 -40.82 55.49
CA SER A 445 7.43 -42.20 55.02
C SER A 445 7.39 -42.36 53.50
N HIS A 446 7.27 -41.26 52.76
CA HIS A 446 7.25 -41.25 51.29
C HIS A 446 8.64 -41.37 50.65
N SER A 447 9.73 -41.15 51.40
CA SER A 447 11.11 -41.20 50.84
C SER A 447 12.13 -41.73 51.84
N VAL A 448 12.71 -42.90 51.55
CA VAL A 448 13.77 -43.52 52.36
C VAL A 448 15.02 -42.64 52.44
N GLU A 449 15.33 -41.88 51.38
CA GLU A 449 16.46 -40.94 51.38
C GLU A 449 16.25 -39.82 52.41
N GLN A 450 15.04 -39.24 52.46
CA GLN A 450 14.70 -38.18 53.41
C GLN A 450 14.67 -38.71 54.85
N GLN A 451 14.23 -39.94 55.06
CA GLN A 451 14.31 -40.61 56.37
C GLN A 451 15.75 -40.75 56.87
N ASN A 452 16.68 -41.13 56.00
CA ASN A 452 18.09 -41.27 56.37
C ASN A 452 18.71 -39.91 56.75
N LYS A 453 18.42 -38.84 55.99
CA LYS A 453 18.86 -37.47 56.32
C LYS A 453 18.35 -37.03 57.69
N LEU A 454 17.09 -37.32 58.02
CA LEU A 454 16.53 -37.01 59.33
C LEU A 454 17.21 -37.82 60.46
N ARG A 455 17.48 -39.12 60.24
CA ARG A 455 18.18 -39.96 61.22
C ARG A 455 19.60 -39.46 61.50
N GLU A 456 20.34 -39.10 60.44
CA GLU A 456 21.66 -38.50 60.55
C GLU A 456 21.61 -37.18 61.33
N ALA A 457 20.64 -36.31 61.03
CA ALA A 457 20.44 -35.05 61.75
C ALA A 457 20.20 -35.26 63.27
N ILE A 458 19.33 -36.22 63.64
CA ILE A 458 19.05 -36.53 65.04
C ILE A 458 20.30 -37.12 65.74
N GLN A 459 21.06 -37.97 65.05
CA GLN A 459 22.30 -38.54 65.59
C GLN A 459 23.37 -37.46 65.83
N GLN A 460 23.53 -36.51 64.91
CA GLN A 460 24.48 -35.40 65.04
C GLN A 460 24.15 -34.51 66.26
N ILE A 461 22.86 -34.25 66.52
CA ILE A 461 22.43 -33.48 67.70
C ILE A 461 22.77 -34.21 69.01
N ARG A 462 22.61 -35.53 69.05
CA ARG A 462 23.02 -36.35 70.21
C ARG A 462 24.53 -36.34 70.45
N GLN A 463 25.31 -36.22 69.38
CA GLN A 463 26.77 -36.11 69.45
C GLN A 463 27.26 -34.71 69.85
N GLY A 464 26.34 -33.77 70.10
CA GLY A 464 26.64 -32.45 70.65
C GLY A 464 26.47 -31.28 69.68
N GLN A 465 25.90 -31.48 68.49
CA GLN A 465 25.54 -30.35 67.62
C GLN A 465 24.32 -29.58 68.14
N ASP A 466 24.34 -28.26 67.96
CA ASP A 466 23.29 -27.35 68.43
C ASP A 466 22.06 -27.25 67.49
N GLY A 467 22.11 -27.94 66.34
CA GLY A 467 20.98 -28.09 65.42
C GLY A 467 21.40 -28.36 63.98
N VAL A 468 20.48 -28.87 63.19
CA VAL A 468 20.69 -29.22 61.77
C VAL A 468 19.52 -28.68 60.94
N ARG A 469 19.81 -28.02 59.81
CA ARG A 469 18.81 -27.43 58.89
C ARG A 469 19.07 -27.87 57.45
N PHE A 470 18.04 -28.26 56.73
CA PHE A 470 18.10 -28.68 55.33
C PHE A 470 16.73 -28.57 54.65
N GLU A 471 16.73 -28.48 53.32
CA GLU A 471 15.49 -28.48 52.52
C GLU A 471 15.00 -29.92 52.30
N THR A 472 13.69 -30.11 52.44
CA THR A 472 13.03 -31.39 52.23
C THR A 472 11.67 -31.21 51.54
N LEU A 473 11.08 -32.32 51.12
CA LEU A 473 9.75 -32.35 50.53
C LEU A 473 8.82 -33.02 51.53
N HIS A 474 7.74 -32.34 51.93
CA HIS A 474 6.71 -32.97 52.75
C HIS A 474 5.42 -33.10 51.94
N PRO A 475 4.76 -34.27 51.98
CA PRO A 475 3.43 -34.42 51.41
C PRO A 475 2.40 -33.71 52.30
N ASP A 476 1.52 -32.96 51.67
CA ASP A 476 0.30 -32.50 52.32
C ASP A 476 -0.74 -33.65 52.41
N LYS A 477 -1.90 -33.36 52.99
CA LYS A 477 -3.02 -34.30 53.16
C LYS A 477 -3.53 -34.94 51.85
N THR A 478 -3.24 -34.33 50.70
CA THR A 478 -3.61 -34.85 49.38
C THR A 478 -2.49 -35.67 48.75
N GLY A 479 -1.32 -35.73 49.38
CA GLY A 479 -0.11 -36.33 48.86
C GLY A 479 0.71 -35.39 47.98
N THR A 480 0.32 -34.11 47.84
CA THR A 480 1.07 -33.13 47.06
C THR A 480 2.33 -32.74 47.84
N LEU A 481 3.50 -32.82 47.20
CA LEU A 481 4.77 -32.48 47.84
C LEU A 481 4.97 -30.96 47.86
N HIS A 482 5.21 -30.39 49.03
CA HIS A 482 5.61 -28.99 49.22
C HIS A 482 7.08 -28.91 49.65
N VAL A 483 7.74 -27.82 49.30
CA VAL A 483 9.15 -27.58 49.64
C VAL A 483 9.23 -26.97 51.04
N ILE A 484 9.77 -27.73 51.98
CA ILE A 484 9.88 -27.34 53.38
C ILE A 484 11.35 -27.09 53.72
N ASP A 485 11.63 -25.89 54.21
CA ASP A 485 12.90 -25.57 54.86
C ASP A 485 12.82 -26.04 56.31
N PHE A 486 13.52 -27.15 56.62
CA PHE A 486 13.30 -27.95 57.82
C PHE A 486 14.52 -27.89 58.75
N SER A 487 14.30 -27.80 60.06
CA SER A 487 15.37 -27.88 61.06
C SER A 487 15.00 -28.66 62.31
N VAL A 488 16.02 -29.20 62.98
CA VAL A 488 15.95 -29.92 64.24
C VAL A 488 16.90 -29.28 65.24
N ARG A 489 16.44 -29.00 66.47
CA ARG A 489 17.23 -28.37 67.54
C ARG A 489 17.03 -29.07 68.90
N PRO A 490 18.08 -29.21 69.73
CA PRO A 490 17.96 -29.76 71.08
C PRO A 490 17.36 -28.77 72.07
N VAL A 491 16.48 -29.26 72.95
CA VAL A 491 16.03 -28.57 74.16
C VAL A 491 16.63 -29.28 75.36
N ARG A 492 17.47 -28.57 76.12
CA ARG A 492 18.20 -29.11 77.27
C ARG A 492 17.57 -28.64 78.58
N ASP A 493 17.71 -29.43 79.64
CA ASP A 493 17.32 -29.04 80.99
C ASP A 493 18.36 -28.09 81.64
N GLU A 494 18.07 -27.61 82.85
CA GLU A 494 18.98 -26.73 83.62
C GLU A 494 20.33 -27.41 83.96
N GLY A 495 20.41 -28.75 83.85
CA GLY A 495 21.63 -29.54 84.02
C GLY A 495 22.39 -29.81 82.71
N GLY A 496 21.92 -29.30 81.56
CA GLY A 496 22.54 -29.47 80.23
C GLY A 496 22.21 -30.79 79.51
N ASN A 497 21.38 -31.64 80.10
CA ASN A 497 20.98 -32.91 79.50
C ASN A 497 19.91 -32.69 78.44
N LEU A 498 19.98 -33.45 77.35
CA LEU A 498 18.97 -33.40 76.29
C LEU A 498 17.62 -33.88 76.83
N ARG A 499 16.64 -32.98 76.86
CA ARG A 499 15.30 -33.26 77.38
C ARG A 499 14.28 -33.51 76.27
N TYR A 500 14.33 -32.71 75.19
CA TYR A 500 13.47 -32.87 74.00
C TYR A 500 14.21 -32.45 72.73
N LEU A 501 13.70 -32.82 71.56
CA LEU A 501 14.11 -32.26 70.27
C LEU A 501 12.96 -31.45 69.69
N MET A 502 13.20 -30.18 69.36
CA MET A 502 12.25 -29.34 68.67
C MET A 502 12.51 -29.40 67.16
N VAL A 503 11.46 -29.67 66.39
CA VAL A 503 11.49 -29.63 64.92
C VAL A 503 10.64 -28.48 64.42
N GLU A 504 11.15 -27.77 63.41
CA GLU A 504 10.42 -26.71 62.72
C GLU A 504 10.58 -26.83 61.20
N GLY A 505 9.53 -26.51 60.47
CA GLY A 505 9.49 -26.51 59.02
C GLY A 505 8.74 -25.29 58.50
N TYR A 506 9.35 -24.56 57.57
CA TYR A 506 8.72 -23.42 56.90
C TYR A 506 8.43 -23.78 55.44
N ASP A 507 7.17 -23.65 55.03
CA ASP A 507 6.77 -23.85 53.65
C ASP A 507 7.24 -22.68 52.79
N ILE A 508 8.16 -22.95 51.87
CA ILE A 508 8.72 -21.97 50.94
C ILE A 508 8.21 -22.18 49.51
N THR A 509 7.14 -22.96 49.32
CA THR A 509 6.61 -23.32 47.99
C THR A 509 6.15 -22.09 47.20
N GLU A 510 5.35 -21.18 47.79
CA GLU A 510 4.94 -19.94 47.11
C GLU A 510 6.13 -19.06 46.73
N ARG A 511 7.13 -18.95 47.60
CA ARG A 511 8.36 -18.19 47.32
C ARG A 511 9.13 -18.79 46.14
N LYS A 512 9.26 -20.12 46.07
CA LYS A 512 9.90 -20.83 44.96
C LYS A 512 9.08 -20.72 43.67
N LEU A 513 7.75 -20.75 43.75
CA LEU A 513 6.87 -20.53 42.60
C LEU A 513 6.97 -19.09 42.08
N ALA A 514 7.04 -18.08 42.96
CA ALA A 514 7.25 -16.68 42.58
C ALA A 514 8.64 -16.45 41.96
N GLU A 515 9.68 -17.07 42.52
CA GLU A 515 11.03 -17.04 41.97
C GLU A 515 11.08 -17.68 40.57
N ASN A 516 10.43 -18.84 40.39
CA ASN A 516 10.29 -19.50 39.09
C ASN A 516 9.44 -18.67 38.11
N ALA A 517 8.34 -18.06 38.56
CA ALA A 517 7.50 -17.18 37.74
C ALA A 517 8.27 -15.94 37.28
N ARG A 518 9.10 -15.35 38.15
CA ARG A 518 10.02 -14.27 37.78
C ARG A 518 11.02 -14.74 36.73
N ARG A 519 11.63 -15.91 36.92
CA ARG A 519 12.56 -16.50 35.94
C ARG A 519 11.91 -16.75 34.59
N VAL A 520 10.66 -17.24 34.57
CA VAL A 520 9.87 -17.43 33.34
C VAL A 520 9.53 -16.10 32.68
N SER A 521 9.13 -15.09 33.47
CA SER A 521 8.86 -13.75 32.96
C SER A 521 10.10 -13.10 32.36
N GLU A 522 11.26 -13.21 33.01
CA GLU A 522 12.55 -12.72 32.50
C GLU A 522 12.91 -13.44 31.19
N ALA A 523 12.74 -14.78 31.13
CA ALA A 523 12.96 -15.55 29.91
C ALA A 523 12.03 -15.12 28.76
N ASN A 524 10.75 -14.84 29.05
CA ASN A 524 9.80 -14.37 28.04
C ASN A 524 10.16 -12.97 27.50
N LEU A 525 10.60 -12.05 28.37
CA LEU A 525 11.03 -10.72 27.94
C LEU A 525 12.27 -10.78 27.03
N LEU A 526 13.24 -11.64 27.37
CA LEU A 526 14.41 -11.89 26.52
C LEU A 526 14.01 -12.49 25.17
N ALA A 527 13.06 -13.44 25.17
CA ALA A 527 12.54 -14.02 23.93
C ALA A 527 11.83 -12.99 23.04
N LEU A 528 11.12 -12.01 23.61
CA LEU A 528 10.49 -10.93 22.84
C LEU A 528 11.51 -9.98 22.22
N LEU A 529 12.58 -9.65 22.95
CA LEU A 529 13.67 -8.84 22.42
C LEU A 529 14.40 -9.54 21.27
N GLU A 530 14.68 -10.84 21.42
CA GLU A 530 15.37 -11.64 20.40
C GLU A 530 14.53 -11.88 19.14
N ASN A 531 13.23 -12.10 19.29
CA ASN A 531 12.34 -12.35 18.15
C ASN A 531 11.84 -11.06 17.46
N SER A 532 12.32 -9.88 17.86
CA SER A 532 11.97 -8.63 17.17
C SER A 532 12.53 -8.64 15.73
N SER A 533 11.75 -8.11 14.79
CA SER A 533 12.19 -7.93 13.40
C SER A 533 13.29 -6.88 13.26
N GLY A 534 13.23 -5.83 14.09
CA GLY A 534 14.17 -4.72 14.10
C GLY A 534 15.38 -4.95 15.03
N ALA A 535 16.45 -4.19 14.77
CA ALA A 535 17.60 -4.13 15.65
C ALA A 535 17.28 -3.29 16.89
N ILE A 536 17.49 -3.86 18.07
CA ILE A 536 17.30 -3.19 19.37
C ILE A 536 18.64 -3.18 20.09
N TRP A 537 19.04 -2.01 20.57
CA TRP A 537 20.15 -1.87 21.50
C TRP A 537 19.93 -0.73 22.46
N SER A 538 20.69 -0.74 23.55
CA SER A 538 20.69 0.34 24.53
C SER A 538 22.08 0.56 25.09
N LEU A 539 22.34 1.81 25.41
CA LEU A 539 23.61 2.32 25.87
C LEU A 539 23.39 3.15 27.14
N ASP A 540 24.34 3.12 28.07
CA ASP A 540 24.37 4.03 29.20
C ASP A 540 24.84 5.45 28.80
N ARG A 541 25.02 6.34 29.79
CA ARG A 541 25.53 7.71 29.55
C ARG A 541 26.94 7.76 28.95
N ASP A 542 27.77 6.77 29.24
CA ASP A 542 29.16 6.66 28.81
C ASP A 542 29.32 5.79 27.55
N LEU A 543 28.19 5.40 26.96
CA LEU A 543 28.05 4.55 25.77
C LEU A 543 28.53 3.10 25.97
N HIS A 544 28.33 2.54 27.16
CA HIS A 544 28.45 1.09 27.37
C HIS A 544 27.15 0.37 27.00
N TYR A 545 27.26 -0.80 26.38
CA TYR A 545 26.09 -1.62 26.05
C TYR A 545 25.38 -2.12 27.30
N LEU A 546 24.10 -1.75 27.45
CA LEU A 546 23.24 -2.23 28.53
C LEU A 546 22.50 -3.52 28.12
N THR A 547 21.97 -3.54 26.90
CA THR A 547 21.34 -4.72 26.28
C THR A 547 21.22 -4.51 24.78
N PHE A 548 21.19 -5.60 24.02
CA PHE A 548 20.94 -5.63 22.57
C PHE A 548 20.39 -7.00 22.16
N ASN A 549 19.74 -7.08 21.00
CA ASN A 549 19.28 -8.35 20.42
C ASN A 549 20.21 -8.85 19.31
N SER A 550 20.02 -10.11 18.88
CA SER A 550 20.77 -10.71 17.77
C SER A 550 20.69 -9.93 16.46
N ARG A 551 19.56 -9.26 16.17
CA ARG A 551 19.40 -8.41 14.97
C ARG A 551 20.39 -7.25 14.96
N TYR A 552 20.58 -6.59 16.09
CA TYR A 552 21.60 -5.56 16.22
C TYR A 552 22.98 -6.16 15.98
N GLN A 553 23.28 -7.30 16.61
CA GLN A 553 24.55 -8.01 16.43
C GLN A 553 24.87 -8.31 14.96
N ASP A 554 23.89 -8.83 14.21
CA ASP A 554 24.02 -9.10 12.77
C ASP A 554 24.20 -7.82 11.94
N HIS A 555 23.52 -6.74 12.33
CA HIS A 555 23.60 -5.44 11.67
C HIS A 555 25.02 -4.85 11.77
N ILE A 556 25.59 -4.74 12.96
CA ILE A 556 26.97 -4.24 13.14
C ILE A 556 28.02 -5.13 12.45
N LEU A 557 27.84 -6.47 12.47
CA LEU A 557 28.70 -7.39 11.72
C LEU A 557 28.58 -7.18 10.20
N SER A 558 27.38 -6.92 9.68
CA SER A 558 27.16 -6.67 8.26
C SER A 558 27.77 -5.36 7.74
N LEU A 559 28.06 -4.43 8.65
CA LEU A 559 28.71 -3.14 8.37
C LEU A 559 30.24 -3.19 8.54
N GLY A 560 30.82 -4.38 8.67
CA GLY A 560 32.26 -4.58 8.83
C GLY A 560 32.79 -4.37 10.24
N GLY A 561 31.92 -4.39 11.27
CA GLY A 561 32.34 -4.44 12.67
C GLY A 561 33.09 -5.73 12.98
N GLY A 562 34.32 -5.61 13.51
CA GLY A 562 35.25 -6.74 13.67
C GLY A 562 35.05 -7.59 14.93
N LEU A 563 34.25 -7.16 15.90
CA LEU A 563 34.11 -7.82 17.20
C LEU A 563 32.63 -7.97 17.58
N LYS A 564 32.31 -9.08 18.27
CA LYS A 564 30.98 -9.28 18.85
C LYS A 564 30.85 -8.41 20.10
N ALA A 565 29.94 -7.44 20.07
CA ALA A 565 29.55 -6.65 21.24
C ALA A 565 29.23 -7.53 22.45
N GLN A 566 29.68 -7.11 23.63
CA GLN A 566 29.28 -7.68 24.91
C GLN A 566 28.62 -6.61 25.80
N ILE A 567 27.73 -7.05 26.68
CA ILE A 567 27.13 -6.17 27.69
C ILE A 567 28.25 -5.62 28.59
N GLY A 568 28.26 -4.30 28.78
CA GLY A 568 29.26 -3.57 29.56
C GLY A 568 30.46 -3.09 28.76
N GLU A 569 30.65 -3.51 27.49
CA GLU A 569 31.70 -2.96 26.63
C GLU A 569 31.31 -1.59 26.08
N ARG A 570 32.31 -0.74 25.81
CA ARG A 570 32.09 0.57 25.22
C ARG A 570 31.85 0.43 23.72
N ALA A 571 30.82 1.10 23.21
CA ALA A 571 30.53 1.15 21.77
C ALA A 571 31.74 1.56 20.92
N VAL A 572 32.61 2.43 21.46
CA VAL A 572 33.85 2.88 20.79
C VAL A 572 34.92 1.81 20.57
N GLU A 573 34.84 0.69 21.28
CA GLU A 573 35.78 -0.42 21.20
C GLU A 573 35.30 -1.52 20.24
N VAL A 574 34.01 -1.51 19.88
CA VAL A 574 33.34 -2.57 19.12
C VAL A 574 32.90 -2.09 17.73
N GLU A 575 32.35 -0.89 17.64
CA GLU A 575 31.81 -0.33 16.39
C GLU A 575 32.90 0.34 15.54
N SER A 576 32.68 0.41 14.23
CA SER A 576 33.61 1.11 13.34
C SER A 576 33.61 2.63 13.61
N PRO A 577 34.76 3.32 13.48
CA PRO A 577 34.83 4.78 13.70
C PRO A 577 33.84 5.58 12.83
N ALA A 578 33.58 5.13 11.61
CA ALA A 578 32.63 5.76 10.70
C ALA A 578 31.18 5.61 11.18
N HIS A 579 30.81 4.44 11.71
CA HIS A 579 29.49 4.21 12.29
C HIS A 579 29.32 5.09 13.54
N LEU A 580 30.26 5.05 14.48
CA LEU A 580 30.19 5.88 15.70
C LEU A 580 30.10 7.38 15.41
N ALA A 581 30.83 7.87 14.39
CA ALA A 581 30.77 9.27 14.00
C ALA A 581 29.37 9.68 13.52
N LEU A 582 28.66 8.78 12.82
CA LEU A 582 27.30 8.98 12.36
C LEU A 582 26.29 8.98 13.52
N TRP A 583 26.42 8.05 14.47
CA TRP A 583 25.41 7.83 15.52
C TRP A 583 25.62 8.65 16.80
N ARG A 584 26.85 9.07 17.11
CA ARG A 584 27.18 9.82 18.33
C ARG A 584 26.35 11.11 18.52
N PRO A 585 26.12 11.96 17.49
CA PRO A 585 25.26 13.13 17.65
C PRO A 585 23.82 12.78 18.06
N HIS A 586 23.32 11.64 17.57
CA HIS A 586 21.98 11.15 17.87
C HIS A 586 21.89 10.61 19.30
N TYR A 587 22.88 9.84 19.76
CA TYR A 587 22.95 9.41 21.16
C TYR A 587 23.01 10.60 22.13
N GLN A 588 23.83 11.61 21.84
CA GLN A 588 23.92 12.82 22.67
C GLN A 588 22.61 13.60 22.73
N ARG A 589 21.89 13.69 21.60
CA ARG A 589 20.56 14.31 21.55
C ARG A 589 19.55 13.56 22.43
N ALA A 590 19.54 12.23 22.37
CA ALA A 590 18.66 11.41 23.20
C ALA A 590 19.01 11.48 24.69
N LEU A 591 20.30 11.50 25.04
CA LEU A 591 20.78 11.64 26.43
C LEU A 591 20.40 12.98 27.07
N LYS A 592 20.13 14.03 26.28
CA LYS A 592 19.53 15.29 26.76
C LYS A 592 18.04 15.16 27.10
N GLY A 593 17.45 13.98 26.89
CA GLY A 593 16.06 13.66 27.23
C GLY A 593 15.09 13.75 26.06
N GLU A 594 15.58 13.95 24.83
CA GLU A 594 14.75 14.07 23.63
C GLU A 594 14.40 12.70 23.03
N ARG A 595 13.15 12.56 22.57
CA ARG A 595 12.71 11.42 21.76
C ARG A 595 12.59 11.86 20.32
N PHE A 596 13.25 11.15 19.41
CA PHE A 596 13.18 11.48 17.98
C PHE A 596 13.42 10.24 17.12
N LYS A 597 13.04 10.37 15.86
CA LYS A 597 13.18 9.34 14.83
C LYS A 597 13.93 9.93 13.64
N ILE A 598 14.79 9.14 13.02
CA ILE A 598 15.50 9.49 11.79
C ILE A 598 15.28 8.41 10.74
N THR A 599 15.45 8.78 9.48
CA THR A 599 15.47 7.84 8.35
C THR A 599 16.74 8.09 7.56
N PHE A 600 17.43 7.02 7.18
CA PHE A 600 18.70 7.10 6.49
C PHE A 600 18.88 5.89 5.58
N ASP A 601 19.64 6.07 4.51
CA ASP A 601 20.00 5.00 3.60
C ASP A 601 21.39 4.48 3.96
N GLN A 602 21.54 3.17 3.99
CA GLN A 602 22.81 2.52 4.31
C GLN A 602 23.02 1.26 3.48
N GLU A 603 24.26 1.09 3.02
CA GLU A 603 24.64 -0.06 2.21
C GLU A 603 24.87 -1.25 3.14
N VAL A 604 24.08 -2.31 2.95
CA VAL A 604 24.16 -3.54 3.74
C VAL A 604 24.39 -4.69 2.77
N ARG A 605 25.58 -5.32 2.86
CA ARG A 605 25.99 -6.45 2.00
C ARG A 605 25.86 -6.16 0.49
N GLY A 606 26.26 -4.97 0.04
CA GLY A 606 26.23 -4.60 -1.38
C GLY A 606 24.87 -4.13 -1.92
N LYS A 607 23.86 -3.97 -1.05
CA LYS A 607 22.54 -3.45 -1.43
C LYS A 607 22.22 -2.21 -0.60
N MET A 608 21.72 -1.18 -1.27
CA MET A 608 21.19 0.02 -0.60
C MET A 608 19.86 -0.33 0.09
N ARG A 609 19.76 -0.05 1.38
CA ARG A 609 18.55 -0.24 2.18
C ARG A 609 18.23 1.02 2.97
N THR A 610 16.94 1.29 3.18
CA THR A 610 16.46 2.42 3.96
C THR A 610 16.06 1.96 5.35
N PHE A 611 16.65 2.57 6.38
CA PHE A 611 16.38 2.26 7.77
C PHE A 611 15.68 3.41 8.48
N SER A 612 14.87 3.04 9.47
CA SER A 612 14.13 3.96 10.34
C SER A 612 14.53 3.71 11.79
N ALA A 613 15.26 4.65 12.39
CA ALA A 613 15.78 4.51 13.75
C ALA A 613 15.13 5.49 14.72
N SER A 614 14.62 4.95 15.83
CA SER A 614 13.98 5.69 16.92
C SER A 614 14.85 5.69 18.16
N PHE A 615 15.14 6.87 18.70
CA PHE A 615 16.00 7.06 19.87
C PHE A 615 15.15 7.50 21.07
N ASN A 616 15.25 6.74 22.15
CA ASN A 616 14.44 6.93 23.35
C ASN A 616 15.32 7.01 24.60
N PRO A 617 15.20 8.05 25.44
CA PRO A 617 15.94 8.12 26.69
C PRO A 617 15.41 7.10 27.69
N ILE A 618 16.32 6.35 28.31
CA ILE A 618 16.04 5.46 29.45
C ILE A 618 16.06 6.32 30.71
N ARG A 619 15.02 6.22 31.53
CA ARG A 619 14.90 7.00 32.77
C ARG A 619 14.81 6.09 33.98
N HIS A 620 15.58 6.39 35.01
CA HIS A 620 15.48 5.77 36.32
C HIS A 620 15.33 6.86 37.38
N ALA A 621 14.28 6.78 38.21
CA ALA A 621 13.96 7.80 39.22
C ALA A 621 13.90 9.26 38.68
N GLY A 622 13.48 9.44 37.42
CA GLY A 622 13.35 10.76 36.78
C GLY A 622 14.60 11.22 36.01
N GLU A 623 15.77 10.65 36.28
CA GLU A 623 17.01 10.98 35.57
C GLU A 623 17.21 10.12 34.33
N VAL A 624 17.76 10.70 33.26
CA VAL A 624 18.11 9.96 32.04
C VAL A 624 19.38 9.15 32.31
N THR A 625 19.31 7.83 32.35
CA THR A 625 20.47 6.95 32.65
C THR A 625 21.09 6.32 31.41
N GLY A 626 20.43 6.43 30.26
CA GLY A 626 20.91 5.88 29.00
C GLY A 626 19.99 6.19 27.83
N VAL A 627 20.24 5.55 26.70
CA VAL A 627 19.44 5.62 25.48
C VAL A 627 19.10 4.20 25.00
N SER A 628 17.87 4.00 24.56
CA SER A 628 17.40 2.82 23.85
C SER A 628 17.12 3.20 22.40
N VAL A 629 17.60 2.39 21.47
CA VAL A 629 17.41 2.59 20.04
C VAL A 629 16.75 1.37 19.44
N PHE A 630 15.74 1.64 18.61
CA PHE A 630 15.06 0.65 17.78
C PHE A 630 15.24 1.07 16.32
N SER A 631 15.80 0.18 15.49
CA SER A 631 16.02 0.42 14.08
C SER A 631 15.34 -0.65 13.24
N ASP A 632 14.52 -0.23 12.28
CA ASP A 632 13.76 -1.10 11.40
C ASP A 632 14.11 -0.87 9.93
N ASP A 633 14.02 -1.91 9.10
CA ASP A 633 14.21 -1.82 7.65
C ASP A 633 12.88 -1.46 7.00
N VAL A 634 12.79 -0.26 6.43
CA VAL A 634 11.57 0.28 5.83
C VAL A 634 11.68 0.37 4.31
N THR A 635 12.64 -0.33 3.70
CA THR A 635 12.91 -0.27 2.26
C THR A 635 11.67 -0.64 1.44
N GLU A 636 11.04 -1.77 1.76
CA GLU A 636 9.85 -2.27 1.04
C GLU A 636 8.64 -1.37 1.27
N GLN A 637 8.41 -0.93 2.51
CA GLN A 637 7.33 0.00 2.84
C GLN A 637 7.45 1.31 2.05
N LYS A 638 8.64 1.91 2.01
CA LYS A 638 8.86 3.14 1.22
C LYS A 638 8.68 2.91 -0.27
N HIS A 639 9.12 1.78 -0.80
CA HIS A 639 8.93 1.44 -2.20
C HIS A 639 7.45 1.36 -2.56
N LEU A 640 6.64 0.73 -1.71
CA LEU A 640 5.19 0.65 -1.87
C LEU A 640 4.50 2.02 -1.71
N GLU A 641 4.93 2.85 -0.75
CA GLU A 641 4.42 4.22 -0.59
C GLU A 641 4.70 5.08 -1.83
N ASP A 642 5.91 4.99 -2.40
CA ASP A 642 6.26 5.69 -3.63
C ASP A 642 5.47 5.18 -4.85
N GLN A 643 5.25 3.87 -4.95
CA GLN A 643 4.39 3.26 -5.98
C GLN A 643 2.94 3.73 -5.85
N LEU A 644 2.39 3.76 -4.64
CA LEU A 644 1.03 4.25 -4.39
C LEU A 644 0.91 5.73 -4.77
N ARG A 645 1.90 6.56 -4.39
CA ARG A 645 1.93 7.97 -4.78
C ARG A 645 2.01 8.14 -6.31
N GLN A 646 2.74 7.27 -7.00
CA GLN A 646 2.82 7.24 -8.46
C GLN A 646 1.49 6.81 -9.11
N SER A 647 0.81 5.83 -8.53
CA SER A 647 -0.51 5.37 -8.98
C SER A 647 -1.58 6.46 -8.83
N GLN A 648 -1.65 7.11 -7.66
CA GLN A 648 -2.53 8.27 -7.44
C GLN A 648 -2.26 9.43 -8.41
N LYS A 649 -0.99 9.63 -8.78
CA LYS A 649 -0.60 10.61 -9.80
C LYS A 649 -1.09 10.20 -11.19
N MET A 650 -1.10 8.91 -11.50
CA MET A 650 -1.58 8.35 -12.78
C MET A 650 -3.10 8.46 -12.91
N ASP A 651 -3.85 8.21 -11.83
CA ASP A 651 -5.31 8.40 -11.79
C ASP A 651 -5.71 9.86 -12.01
N ALA A 652 -4.95 10.79 -11.41
CA ALA A 652 -5.10 12.23 -11.65
C ALA A 652 -4.81 12.60 -13.12
N ILE A 653 -3.83 11.96 -13.78
CA ILE A 653 -3.54 12.13 -15.22
C ILE A 653 -4.70 11.61 -16.09
N GLY A 654 -5.32 10.49 -15.71
CA GLY A 654 -6.47 9.92 -16.43
C GLY A 654 -7.67 10.88 -16.48
N HIS A 655 -7.96 11.57 -15.37
CA HIS A 655 -9.01 12.61 -15.33
C HIS A 655 -8.67 13.87 -16.13
N LEU A 656 -7.38 14.19 -16.30
CA LEU A 656 -6.90 15.33 -17.09
C LEU A 656 -6.95 15.12 -18.59
N ALA A 657 -6.79 13.87 -19.05
CA ALA A 657 -6.73 13.53 -20.47
C ALA A 657 -7.98 13.99 -21.23
N GLY A 658 -9.16 13.90 -20.64
CA GLY A 658 -10.42 14.31 -21.27
C GLY A 658 -10.54 15.81 -21.53
N GLY A 659 -10.22 16.65 -20.54
CA GLY A 659 -10.30 18.12 -20.68
C GLY A 659 -9.22 18.70 -21.59
N VAL A 660 -8.02 18.12 -21.53
CA VAL A 660 -6.90 18.53 -22.39
C VAL A 660 -7.10 18.07 -23.83
N ALA A 661 -7.59 16.85 -24.06
CA ALA A 661 -7.89 16.37 -25.41
C ALA A 661 -8.94 17.26 -26.09
N HIS A 662 -9.95 17.71 -25.34
CA HIS A 662 -10.94 18.66 -25.82
C HIS A 662 -10.33 20.00 -26.25
N ASP A 663 -9.48 20.59 -25.41
CA ASP A 663 -8.83 21.88 -25.72
C ASP A 663 -7.83 21.76 -26.88
N PHE A 664 -7.12 20.63 -26.96
CA PHE A 664 -6.23 20.34 -28.08
C PHE A 664 -7.01 20.19 -29.40
N ASN A 665 -8.15 19.50 -29.37
CA ASN A 665 -9.05 19.35 -30.53
C ASN A 665 -9.66 20.68 -30.97
N ASN A 666 -9.96 21.59 -30.04
CA ASN A 666 -10.42 22.94 -30.37
C ASN A 666 -9.36 23.74 -31.12
N LEU A 667 -8.10 23.66 -30.69
CA LEU A 667 -6.98 24.31 -31.38
C LEU A 667 -6.74 23.71 -32.77
N LEU A 668 -6.81 22.38 -32.91
CA LEU A 668 -6.74 21.70 -34.20
C LEU A 668 -7.86 22.13 -35.14
N THR A 669 -9.07 22.31 -34.63
CA THR A 669 -10.24 22.75 -35.41
C THR A 669 -10.00 24.13 -36.02
N VAL A 670 -9.45 25.08 -35.25
CA VAL A 670 -9.12 26.43 -35.76
C VAL A 670 -8.04 26.36 -36.84
N ILE A 671 -7.00 25.54 -36.64
CA ILE A 671 -5.93 25.34 -37.64
C ILE A 671 -6.52 24.77 -38.93
N GLN A 672 -7.31 23.71 -38.83
CA GLN A 672 -7.90 23.01 -39.97
C GLN A 672 -8.92 23.87 -40.73
N ALA A 673 -9.77 24.62 -40.03
CA ALA A 673 -10.78 25.48 -40.63
C ALA A 673 -10.14 26.60 -41.45
N ASN A 674 -9.19 27.34 -40.88
CA ASN A 674 -8.48 28.42 -41.57
C ASN A 674 -7.65 27.89 -42.75
N ALA A 675 -6.97 26.75 -42.60
CA ALA A 675 -6.23 26.13 -43.68
C ALA A 675 -7.14 25.66 -44.83
N SER A 676 -8.32 25.12 -44.51
CA SER A 676 -9.31 24.70 -45.50
C SER A 676 -9.93 25.89 -46.24
N LEU A 677 -10.23 26.98 -45.53
CA LEU A 677 -10.73 28.23 -46.12
C LEU A 677 -9.72 28.82 -47.10
N ALA A 678 -8.42 28.82 -46.74
CA ALA A 678 -7.35 29.28 -47.62
C ALA A 678 -7.19 28.44 -48.89
N LYS A 679 -7.62 27.17 -48.87
CA LYS A 679 -7.58 26.28 -50.03
C LYS A 679 -8.79 26.43 -50.96
N ILE A 680 -9.97 26.71 -50.40
CA ILE A 680 -11.25 26.73 -51.14
C ILE A 680 -11.55 28.13 -51.68
N MET A 681 -11.16 29.19 -50.96
CA MET A 681 -11.47 30.57 -51.30
C MET A 681 -10.27 31.29 -51.93
N LYS A 682 -10.51 32.16 -52.91
CA LYS A 682 -9.54 33.18 -53.29
C LYS A 682 -9.54 34.28 -52.22
N LEU A 683 -8.68 34.12 -51.21
CA LEU A 683 -8.54 35.10 -50.13
C LEU A 683 -7.88 36.39 -50.64
N THR A 684 -8.33 37.54 -50.13
CA THR A 684 -7.59 38.80 -50.30
C THR A 684 -6.29 38.77 -49.48
N PRO A 685 -5.30 39.65 -49.75
CA PRO A 685 -4.09 39.73 -48.94
C PRO A 685 -4.38 39.96 -47.44
N GLU A 686 -5.40 40.75 -47.08
CA GLU A 686 -5.77 40.95 -45.67
C GLU A 686 -6.36 39.68 -45.05
N MET A 687 -7.28 38.99 -45.74
CA MET A 687 -7.88 37.76 -45.26
C MET A 687 -6.86 36.62 -45.12
N THR A 688 -5.90 36.57 -46.05
CA THR A 688 -4.79 35.61 -46.03
C THR A 688 -3.91 35.83 -44.80
N THR A 689 -3.52 37.08 -44.55
CA THR A 689 -2.70 37.45 -43.38
C THR A 689 -3.41 37.09 -42.07
N ARG A 690 -4.72 37.37 -41.98
CA ARG A 690 -5.53 37.04 -40.81
C ARG A 690 -5.63 35.52 -40.58
N ALA A 691 -5.97 34.75 -41.62
CA ALA A 691 -6.12 33.29 -41.53
C ALA A 691 -4.81 32.62 -41.08
N PHE A 692 -3.66 33.04 -41.63
CA PHE A 692 -2.36 32.51 -41.21
C PHE A 692 -1.96 32.96 -39.80
N SER A 693 -2.33 34.16 -39.37
CA SER A 693 -2.14 34.61 -37.98
C SER A 693 -2.94 33.74 -37.00
N GLU A 694 -4.20 33.44 -37.30
CA GLU A 694 -5.05 32.59 -36.45
C GLU A 694 -4.53 31.14 -36.38
N ILE A 695 -4.00 30.60 -37.48
CA ILE A 695 -3.32 29.29 -37.51
C ILE A 695 -2.08 29.30 -36.62
N LEU A 696 -1.23 30.33 -36.73
CA LEU A 696 -0.01 30.45 -35.93
C LEU A 696 -0.32 30.58 -34.44
N ASP A 697 -1.32 31.38 -34.06
CA ASP A 697 -1.74 31.53 -32.67
C ASP A 697 -2.34 30.25 -32.09
N ALA A 698 -3.12 29.50 -32.87
CA ALA A 698 -3.63 28.20 -32.46
C ALA A 698 -2.50 27.16 -32.29
N ALA A 699 -1.52 27.13 -33.19
CA ALA A 699 -0.37 26.23 -33.11
C ALA A 699 0.53 26.56 -31.89
N ASN A 700 0.76 27.85 -31.62
CA ASN A 700 1.53 28.29 -30.44
C ASN A 700 0.84 27.88 -29.13
N ARG A 701 -0.48 28.03 -29.06
CA ARG A 701 -1.29 27.57 -27.91
C ARG A 701 -1.23 26.06 -27.73
N ALA A 702 -1.28 25.29 -28.82
CA ALA A 702 -1.17 23.84 -28.76
C ALA A 702 0.21 23.42 -28.20
N GLY A 703 1.28 24.07 -28.65
CA GLY A 703 2.62 23.86 -28.10
C GLY A 703 2.74 24.19 -26.61
N ALA A 704 2.05 25.24 -26.13
CA ALA A 704 2.02 25.58 -24.71
C ALA A 704 1.26 24.54 -23.87
N LEU A 705 0.12 24.05 -24.37
CA LEU A 705 -0.68 23.01 -23.72
C LEU A 705 0.10 21.69 -23.60
N THR A 706 0.80 21.27 -24.66
CA THR A 706 1.66 20.08 -24.63
C THR A 706 2.79 20.20 -23.60
N ARG A 707 3.38 21.39 -23.43
CA ARG A 707 4.40 21.63 -22.38
C ARG A 707 3.82 21.52 -20.97
N GLN A 708 2.62 22.05 -20.74
CA GLN A 708 1.94 21.96 -19.44
C GLN A 708 1.64 20.50 -19.06
N LEU A 709 1.17 19.69 -20.01
CA LEU A 709 0.96 18.25 -19.85
C LEU A 709 2.23 17.48 -19.48
N LEU A 710 3.30 17.71 -20.24
CA LEU A 710 4.57 17.00 -20.06
C LEU A 710 5.23 17.32 -18.70
N THR A 711 5.00 18.52 -18.18
CA THR A 711 5.46 18.94 -16.85
C THR A 711 4.72 18.20 -15.72
N PHE A 712 3.45 17.85 -15.94
CA PHE A 712 2.65 17.09 -14.99
C PHE A 712 2.93 15.57 -15.06
N SER A 713 3.18 15.04 -16.26
CA SER A 713 3.30 13.61 -16.57
C SER A 713 4.62 12.95 -16.13
N ARG A 714 5.74 13.68 -15.98
CA ARG A 714 7.04 13.07 -15.65
C ARG A 714 7.82 13.76 -14.53
N GLN A 715 8.67 12.96 -13.88
CA GLN A 715 9.82 13.39 -13.08
C GLN A 715 10.78 14.21 -13.98
N GLN A 716 10.50 15.49 -14.22
CA GLN A 716 11.55 16.38 -14.70
C GLN A 716 12.52 16.62 -13.54
N PRO A 717 13.80 16.26 -13.67
CA PRO A 717 14.77 16.61 -12.65
C PRO A 717 15.02 18.12 -12.72
N ILE A 718 14.45 18.85 -11.76
CA ILE A 718 14.53 20.32 -11.62
C ILE A 718 15.95 20.80 -11.89
N ASN A 719 16.14 21.69 -12.88
CA ASN A 719 17.46 22.26 -13.15
C ASN A 719 17.57 23.65 -12.55
N LYS A 720 17.93 23.70 -11.26
CA LYS A 720 18.12 24.96 -10.54
C LYS A 720 19.40 25.62 -11.04
N THR A 721 19.28 26.83 -11.58
CA THR A 721 20.40 27.69 -11.94
C THR A 721 20.33 28.99 -11.15
N THR A 722 21.41 29.76 -11.13
CA THR A 722 21.37 31.11 -10.57
C THR A 722 20.61 32.01 -11.54
N LEU A 723 19.46 32.51 -11.11
CA LEU A 723 18.51 33.24 -11.94
C LEU A 723 18.19 34.60 -11.32
N ASN A 724 18.16 35.66 -12.12
CA ASN A 724 17.65 36.96 -11.69
C ASN A 724 16.14 37.06 -11.99
N LEU A 725 15.30 37.03 -10.96
CA LEU A 725 13.85 37.11 -11.15
C LEU A 725 13.36 38.39 -11.81
N ASN A 726 14.09 39.50 -11.65
CA ASN A 726 13.74 40.76 -12.32
C ASN A 726 13.83 40.61 -13.85
N GLN A 727 14.82 39.86 -14.33
CA GLN A 727 15.03 39.62 -15.75
C GLN A 727 13.90 38.75 -16.33
N VAL A 728 13.56 37.64 -15.65
CA VAL A 728 12.46 36.76 -16.09
C VAL A 728 11.13 37.51 -16.18
N VAL A 729 10.79 38.31 -15.17
CA VAL A 729 9.55 39.11 -15.18
C VAL A 729 9.58 40.14 -16.34
N SER A 730 10.74 40.71 -16.64
CA SER A 730 10.90 41.69 -17.73
C SER A 730 10.77 41.04 -19.12
N GLU A 731 11.41 39.90 -19.33
CA GLU A 731 11.37 39.13 -20.59
C GLU A 731 9.95 38.65 -20.90
N MET A 732 9.21 38.23 -19.87
CA MET A 732 7.83 37.80 -20.02
C MET A 732 6.87 38.95 -20.32
N ASN A 733 7.20 40.20 -20.00
CA ASN A 733 6.28 41.35 -20.11
C ASN A 733 5.57 41.44 -21.47
N ARG A 734 6.31 41.29 -22.57
CA ARG A 734 5.76 41.34 -23.94
C ARG A 734 4.78 40.20 -24.21
N MET A 735 5.05 39.01 -23.66
CA MET A 735 4.15 37.86 -23.77
C MET A 735 2.90 38.05 -22.90
N LEU A 736 3.06 38.54 -21.66
CA LEU A 736 1.95 38.76 -20.73
C LEU A 736 0.97 39.80 -21.28
N GLN A 737 1.45 40.92 -21.82
CA GLN A 737 0.60 41.93 -22.46
C GLN A 737 -0.27 41.35 -23.59
N ARG A 738 0.27 40.41 -24.40
CA ARG A 738 -0.49 39.73 -25.47
C ARG A 738 -1.51 38.72 -24.94
N LEU A 739 -1.18 38.01 -23.86
CA LEU A 739 -2.04 36.97 -23.28
C LEU A 739 -3.25 37.51 -22.50
N ILE A 740 -3.08 38.69 -21.89
CA ILE A 740 -4.09 39.31 -21.04
C ILE A 740 -5.09 40.13 -21.88
N GLY A 741 -4.66 40.74 -22.98
CA GLY A 741 -5.48 41.57 -23.87
C GLY A 741 -5.43 43.07 -23.55
N GLU A 742 -6.02 43.89 -24.41
CA GLU A 742 -5.90 45.36 -24.37
C GLU A 742 -6.68 46.04 -23.21
N THR A 743 -7.60 45.32 -22.56
CA THR A 743 -8.50 45.85 -21.53
C THR A 743 -7.88 45.88 -20.12
N ILE A 744 -6.71 45.28 -19.92
CA ILE A 744 -6.04 45.19 -18.61
C ILE A 744 -4.65 45.81 -18.71
N GLN A 745 -4.36 46.77 -17.81
CA GLN A 745 -3.04 47.41 -17.75
C GLN A 745 -2.06 46.58 -16.92
N VAL A 746 -0.89 46.30 -17.49
CA VAL A 746 0.19 45.55 -16.81
C VAL A 746 1.24 46.52 -16.28
N HIS A 747 1.50 46.49 -14.98
CA HIS A 747 2.54 47.27 -14.32
C HIS A 747 3.61 46.37 -13.70
N LEU A 748 4.88 46.69 -13.94
CA LEU A 748 6.01 46.03 -13.32
C LEU A 748 6.66 46.95 -12.29
N ARG A 749 6.85 46.44 -11.07
CA ARG A 749 7.53 47.13 -9.96
C ARG A 749 8.67 46.25 -9.46
N LEU A 750 9.80 46.32 -10.15
CA LEU A 750 10.93 45.44 -9.88
C LEU A 750 11.83 46.02 -8.78
N SER A 751 12.42 45.14 -7.98
CA SER A 751 13.44 45.49 -6.98
C SER A 751 14.62 46.21 -7.65
N PRO A 752 15.14 47.30 -7.06
CA PRO A 752 16.34 47.97 -7.57
C PRO A 752 17.60 47.10 -7.41
N GLU A 753 17.60 46.16 -6.47
CA GLU A 753 18.66 45.19 -6.26
C GLU A 753 18.39 43.87 -7.03
N PRO A 754 19.42 43.18 -7.56
CA PRO A 754 19.27 41.91 -8.26
C PRO A 754 18.62 40.84 -7.39
N ALA A 755 17.47 40.32 -7.86
CA ALA A 755 16.70 39.29 -7.17
C ALA A 755 17.22 37.89 -7.54
N LEU A 756 18.42 37.56 -7.08
CA LEU A 756 19.12 36.31 -7.40
C LEU A 756 18.59 35.12 -6.60
N VAL A 757 18.04 34.13 -7.28
CA VAL A 757 17.51 32.88 -6.69
C VAL A 757 18.15 31.67 -7.34
N HIS A 758 18.16 30.53 -6.64
CA HIS A 758 18.56 29.26 -7.23
C HIS A 758 17.31 28.51 -7.71
N ALA A 759 16.91 28.74 -8.96
CA ALA A 759 15.64 28.24 -9.51
C ALA A 759 15.72 27.82 -10.97
N ASP A 760 14.74 27.01 -11.38
CA ASP A 760 14.52 26.66 -12.78
C ASP A 760 13.73 27.78 -13.47
N ALA A 761 14.31 28.37 -14.52
CA ALA A 761 13.71 29.49 -15.25
C ALA A 761 12.33 29.14 -15.82
N SER A 762 12.17 27.94 -16.40
CA SER A 762 10.92 27.52 -17.02
C SER A 762 9.79 27.35 -16.00
N MET A 763 10.13 26.91 -14.79
CA MET A 763 9.17 26.78 -13.69
C MET A 763 8.80 28.14 -13.10
N MET A 764 9.73 29.11 -13.07
CA MET A 764 9.42 30.49 -12.68
C MET A 764 8.50 31.17 -13.69
N GLU A 765 8.76 30.99 -14.99
CA GLU A 765 7.87 31.46 -16.05
C GLU A 765 6.47 30.87 -15.91
N GLN A 766 6.38 29.58 -15.56
CA GLN A 766 5.10 28.90 -15.35
C GLN A 766 4.33 29.44 -14.15
N ILE A 767 5.00 29.80 -13.05
CA ILE A 767 4.37 30.49 -11.92
C ILE A 767 3.75 31.80 -12.39
N ILE A 768 4.54 32.64 -13.08
CA ILE A 768 4.11 33.96 -13.56
C ILE A 768 2.92 33.82 -14.53
N LEU A 769 2.99 32.85 -15.45
CA LEU A 769 1.94 32.58 -16.42
C LEU A 769 0.62 32.17 -15.75
N ASN A 770 0.67 31.21 -14.81
CA ASN A 770 -0.53 30.70 -14.15
C ASN A 770 -1.23 31.78 -13.31
N LEU A 771 -0.47 32.59 -12.57
CA LEU A 771 -1.01 33.69 -11.80
C LEU A 771 -1.60 34.78 -12.70
N THR A 772 -0.94 35.07 -13.83
CA THR A 772 -1.40 36.07 -14.80
C THR A 772 -2.69 35.67 -15.50
N VAL A 773 -2.81 34.40 -15.93
CA VAL A 773 -4.04 33.89 -16.56
C VAL A 773 -5.20 33.91 -15.57
N ASN A 774 -4.96 33.53 -14.32
CA ASN A 774 -5.98 33.61 -13.26
C ASN A 774 -6.42 35.05 -13.00
N ALA A 775 -5.48 36.00 -12.97
CA ALA A 775 -5.79 37.42 -12.82
C ALA A 775 -6.65 37.96 -13.98
N ARG A 776 -6.31 37.60 -15.23
CA ARG A 776 -7.11 37.97 -16.41
C ARG A 776 -8.54 37.47 -16.29
N ASP A 777 -8.72 36.20 -15.96
CA ASP A 777 -10.04 35.59 -15.87
C ASP A 777 -10.87 36.19 -14.70
N ALA A 778 -10.20 36.73 -13.68
CA ALA A 778 -10.83 37.47 -12.59
C ALA A 778 -11.18 38.93 -12.95
N MET A 779 -10.74 39.45 -14.10
CA MET A 779 -10.94 40.82 -14.57
C MET A 779 -11.68 40.89 -15.92
N PRO A 780 -12.89 40.31 -16.07
CA PRO A 780 -13.61 40.25 -17.35
C PRO A 780 -14.00 41.63 -17.90
N GLN A 781 -14.08 42.66 -17.05
CA GLN A 781 -14.40 44.05 -17.42
C GLN A 781 -13.14 44.93 -17.60
N GLY A 782 -11.95 44.33 -17.60
CA GLY A 782 -10.69 45.06 -17.53
C GLY A 782 -10.24 45.36 -16.11
N GLY A 783 -9.03 45.91 -15.96
CA GLY A 783 -8.44 46.17 -14.65
C GLY A 783 -6.94 46.43 -14.69
N THR A 784 -6.27 46.27 -13.55
CA THR A 784 -4.81 46.44 -13.44
C THR A 784 -4.17 45.18 -12.86
N LEU A 785 -3.17 44.65 -13.56
CA LEU A 785 -2.29 43.59 -13.08
C LEU A 785 -0.94 44.20 -12.70
N THR A 786 -0.50 44.03 -11.46
CA THR A 786 0.81 44.50 -10.98
C THR A 786 1.68 43.33 -10.57
N LEU A 787 2.87 43.22 -11.16
CA LEU A 787 3.90 42.27 -10.75
C LEU A 787 5.01 43.02 -10.01
N THR A 788 5.30 42.61 -8.77
CA THR A 788 6.28 43.27 -7.90
C THR A 788 7.32 42.26 -7.43
N THR A 789 8.61 42.61 -7.49
CA THR A 789 9.67 41.84 -6.83
C THR A 789 10.22 42.62 -5.63
N ARG A 790 10.32 41.99 -4.46
CA ARG A 790 10.80 42.61 -3.22
C ARG A 790 11.79 41.70 -2.49
N LEU A 791 12.85 42.29 -1.92
CA LEU A 791 13.77 41.57 -1.04
C LEU A 791 13.32 41.74 0.41
N LEU A 792 13.14 40.64 1.14
CA LEU A 792 12.59 40.64 2.50
C LEU A 792 13.46 39.79 3.45
N PRO A 793 13.94 40.35 4.57
CA PRO A 793 14.54 39.57 5.65
C PRO A 793 13.43 38.96 6.52
N LEU A 794 13.39 37.63 6.63
CA LEU A 794 12.40 36.91 7.44
C LEU A 794 13.09 36.26 8.65
N LYS A 795 12.80 36.79 9.84
CA LYS A 795 13.33 36.30 11.13
C LYS A 795 12.66 35.01 11.61
N GLN A 796 11.41 34.78 11.23
CA GLN A 796 10.64 33.57 11.50
C GLN A 796 9.88 33.19 10.24
N LEU A 797 9.83 31.89 9.94
CA LEU A 797 9.11 31.37 8.79
C LEU A 797 7.63 31.15 9.15
N PRO A 798 6.69 31.44 8.24
CA PRO A 798 5.29 31.16 8.45
C PRO A 798 5.01 29.64 8.46
N PRO A 799 3.91 29.18 9.08
CA PRO A 799 3.54 27.75 9.12
C PRO A 799 3.41 27.08 7.75
N GLN A 800 3.15 27.87 6.69
CA GLN A 800 3.00 27.42 5.31
C GLN A 800 4.35 27.23 4.58
N ALA A 801 5.48 27.57 5.22
CA ALA A 801 6.81 27.33 4.65
C ALA A 801 7.13 25.83 4.57
N SER A 802 7.96 25.44 3.61
CA SER A 802 8.41 24.04 3.51
C SER A 802 9.21 23.63 4.75
N ALA A 803 9.18 22.34 5.10
CA ALA A 803 9.94 21.80 6.24
C ALA A 803 11.47 21.99 6.11
N GLU A 804 11.95 22.23 4.90
CA GLU A 804 13.35 22.46 4.57
C GLU A 804 13.75 23.96 4.57
N ALA A 805 12.77 24.87 4.61
CA ALA A 805 13.03 26.30 4.61
C ALA A 805 13.71 26.75 5.91
N LYS A 806 14.70 27.65 5.81
CA LYS A 806 15.40 28.26 6.95
C LYS A 806 15.14 29.76 7.00
N PRO A 807 14.96 30.38 8.20
CA PRO A 807 14.88 31.84 8.32
C PRO A 807 16.12 32.51 7.70
N GLY A 808 15.92 33.62 6.98
CA GLY A 808 16.95 34.21 6.13
C GLY A 808 16.44 35.34 5.23
N HIS A 809 17.17 35.65 4.17
CA HIS A 809 16.74 36.62 3.15
C HIS A 809 15.96 35.90 2.05
N PHE A 810 14.84 36.49 1.63
CA PHE A 810 13.96 35.94 0.62
C PHE A 810 13.66 36.99 -0.46
N VAL A 811 13.46 36.51 -1.69
CA VAL A 811 12.77 37.27 -2.73
C VAL A 811 11.29 36.95 -2.65
N CYS A 812 10.45 37.97 -2.64
CA CYS A 812 9.02 37.87 -2.83
C CYS A 812 8.64 38.34 -4.23
N LEU A 813 8.05 37.45 -5.02
CA LEU A 813 7.35 37.76 -6.27
C LEU A 813 5.86 37.89 -5.96
N GLU A 814 5.34 39.11 -6.01
CA GLU A 814 3.93 39.41 -5.82
C GLU A 814 3.24 39.62 -7.18
N VAL A 815 2.10 38.96 -7.38
CA VAL A 815 1.19 39.19 -8.51
C VAL A 815 -0.15 39.64 -7.94
N ARG A 816 -0.52 40.89 -8.21
CA ARG A 816 -1.74 41.53 -7.71
C ARG A 816 -2.67 41.93 -8.85
N ASP A 817 -3.92 41.52 -8.76
CA ASP A 817 -5.01 41.94 -9.65
C ASP A 817 -6.04 42.82 -8.94
N THR A 818 -6.87 43.51 -9.73
CA THR A 818 -8.02 44.30 -9.26
C THR A 818 -9.35 43.65 -9.65
N GLY A 819 -9.38 42.31 -9.73
CA GLY A 819 -10.51 41.53 -10.20
C GLY A 819 -11.58 41.26 -9.14
N THR A 820 -12.40 40.24 -9.38
CA THR A 820 -13.54 39.89 -8.52
C THR A 820 -13.14 39.39 -7.12
N GLY A 821 -11.87 39.05 -6.91
CA GLY A 821 -11.37 38.48 -5.66
C GLY A 821 -11.93 37.09 -5.33
N ILE A 822 -11.53 36.55 -4.18
CA ILE A 822 -11.82 35.19 -3.72
C ILE A 822 -12.50 35.27 -2.34
N SER A 823 -13.54 34.47 -2.11
CA SER A 823 -14.22 34.39 -0.81
C SER A 823 -13.41 33.59 0.21
N GLU A 824 -13.61 33.90 1.50
CA GLU A 824 -12.90 33.28 2.63
C GLU A 824 -13.13 31.76 2.72
N GLU A 825 -14.31 31.29 2.31
CA GLU A 825 -14.64 29.87 2.20
C GLU A 825 -13.75 29.14 1.18
N HIS A 826 -13.46 29.78 0.04
CA HIS A 826 -12.70 29.19 -1.05
C HIS A 826 -11.19 29.29 -0.84
N LEU A 827 -10.69 30.31 -0.10
CA LEU A 827 -9.25 30.52 0.14
C LEU A 827 -8.52 29.30 0.71
N LYS A 828 -9.22 28.46 1.51
CA LYS A 828 -8.64 27.24 2.09
C LYS A 828 -8.40 26.13 1.06
N ARG A 829 -9.11 26.19 -0.08
CA ARG A 829 -9.18 25.11 -1.08
C ARG A 829 -8.54 25.48 -2.41
N ILE A 830 -8.17 26.75 -2.63
CA ILE A 830 -7.65 27.21 -3.93
C ILE A 830 -6.34 26.53 -4.39
N PHE A 831 -5.59 25.95 -3.46
CA PHE A 831 -4.37 25.19 -3.77
C PHE A 831 -4.62 23.67 -3.87
N GLU A 832 -5.85 23.22 -3.58
CA GLU A 832 -6.25 21.82 -3.82
C GLU A 832 -6.27 21.56 -5.34
N PRO A 833 -5.62 20.49 -5.82
CA PRO A 833 -5.74 20.09 -7.21
C PRO A 833 -7.21 19.93 -7.61
N PHE A 834 -7.56 20.42 -8.81
CA PHE A 834 -8.90 20.36 -9.40
C PHE A 834 -9.97 21.26 -8.78
N PHE A 835 -9.63 22.02 -7.73
CA PHE A 835 -10.56 23.00 -7.18
C PHE A 835 -10.69 24.21 -8.12
N THR A 836 -11.91 24.50 -8.55
CA THR A 836 -12.23 25.67 -9.39
C THR A 836 -13.62 26.22 -9.03
N THR A 837 -13.74 27.54 -9.04
CA THR A 837 -15.03 28.25 -8.87
C THR A 837 -15.67 28.61 -10.22
N LYS A 838 -14.99 28.30 -11.33
CA LYS A 838 -15.46 28.57 -12.69
C LYS A 838 -16.43 27.47 -13.15
N ALA A 839 -17.31 27.79 -14.10
CA ALA A 839 -18.26 26.84 -14.67
C ALA A 839 -17.54 25.63 -15.31
N VAL A 840 -18.24 24.49 -15.38
CA VAL A 840 -17.71 23.23 -15.93
C VAL A 840 -17.13 23.47 -17.34
N GLY A 841 -15.85 23.15 -17.52
CA GLY A 841 -15.11 23.34 -18.78
C GLY A 841 -14.35 24.67 -18.93
N GLN A 842 -14.47 25.62 -17.99
CA GLN A 842 -13.80 26.94 -18.07
C GLN A 842 -12.61 27.10 -17.10
N GLY A 843 -12.33 26.10 -16.26
CA GLY A 843 -11.19 26.12 -15.35
C GLY A 843 -10.75 24.71 -15.00
N THR A 844 -9.46 24.43 -15.16
CA THR A 844 -8.89 23.10 -14.86
C THR A 844 -8.66 22.87 -13.37
N GLY A 845 -8.58 23.94 -12.57
CA GLY A 845 -8.25 23.86 -11.14
C GLY A 845 -6.80 23.43 -10.84
N ILE A 846 -5.92 23.45 -11.85
CA ILE A 846 -4.54 22.96 -11.73
C ILE A 846 -3.54 24.10 -11.53
N GLY A 847 -3.85 25.31 -12.04
CA GLY A 847 -2.89 26.41 -12.12
C GLY A 847 -2.29 26.80 -10.76
N LEU A 848 -3.14 27.00 -9.74
CA LEU A 848 -2.68 27.38 -8.39
C LEU A 848 -2.01 26.23 -7.64
N ALA A 849 -2.49 24.99 -7.80
CA ALA A 849 -1.82 23.80 -7.26
C ALA A 849 -0.40 23.64 -7.84
N THR A 850 -0.22 23.97 -9.14
CA THR A 850 1.09 23.98 -9.80
C THR A 850 1.99 25.07 -9.23
N VAL A 851 1.48 26.29 -9.04
CA VAL A 851 2.23 27.39 -8.42
C VAL A 851 2.72 27.01 -7.01
N PHE A 852 1.85 26.40 -6.21
CA PHE A 852 2.19 25.91 -4.88
C PHE A 852 3.27 24.82 -4.91
N GLY A 853 3.13 23.83 -5.80
CA GLY A 853 4.11 22.75 -5.96
C GLY A 853 5.49 23.24 -6.41
N ILE A 854 5.54 24.14 -7.40
CA ILE A 854 6.80 24.71 -7.88
C ILE A 854 7.49 25.52 -6.76
N ALA A 855 6.74 26.34 -6.01
CA ALA A 855 7.30 27.12 -4.91
C ALA A 855 7.94 26.21 -3.84
N GLN A 856 7.25 25.14 -3.43
CA GLN A 856 7.80 24.18 -2.46
C GLN A 856 9.07 23.48 -2.97
N GLN A 857 9.07 23.05 -4.23
CA GLN A 857 10.23 22.40 -4.88
C GLN A 857 11.47 23.30 -4.91
N HIS A 858 11.28 24.61 -4.82
CA HIS A 858 12.34 25.62 -4.79
C HIS A 858 12.68 26.11 -3.36
N GLY A 859 12.21 25.40 -2.33
CA GLY A 859 12.47 25.78 -0.93
C GLY A 859 11.68 27.02 -0.48
N GLY A 860 10.59 27.33 -1.19
CA GLY A 860 9.74 28.49 -1.00
C GLY A 860 8.31 28.15 -0.57
N TRP A 861 7.44 29.16 -0.54
CA TRP A 861 6.01 29.01 -0.29
C TRP A 861 5.19 30.11 -0.96
N VAL A 862 3.87 29.98 -0.91
CA VAL A 862 2.92 30.93 -1.49
C VAL A 862 1.97 31.43 -0.40
N THR A 863 1.70 32.72 -0.37
CA THR A 863 0.60 33.31 0.41
C THR A 863 -0.37 34.03 -0.50
N VAL A 864 -1.62 34.09 -0.08
CA VAL A 864 -2.68 34.79 -0.79
C VAL A 864 -3.39 35.75 0.16
N ASP A 865 -3.67 36.95 -0.31
CA ASP A 865 -4.57 37.90 0.33
C ASP A 865 -5.62 38.33 -0.70
N SER A 866 -6.90 38.09 -0.42
CA SER A 866 -7.98 38.41 -1.34
C SER A 866 -9.29 38.62 -0.59
N HIS A 867 -10.07 39.57 -1.07
CA HIS A 867 -11.43 39.85 -0.60
C HIS A 867 -12.37 39.98 -1.81
N PRO A 868 -13.63 39.50 -1.72
CA PRO A 868 -14.60 39.68 -2.79
C PRO A 868 -14.74 41.15 -3.21
N GLY A 869 -14.58 41.42 -4.51
CA GLY A 869 -14.67 42.76 -5.12
C GLY A 869 -13.42 43.64 -4.99
N ALA A 870 -12.37 43.20 -4.29
CA ALA A 870 -11.13 43.97 -4.09
C ALA A 870 -9.91 43.40 -4.84
N GLY A 871 -10.08 42.31 -5.60
CA GLY A 871 -9.00 41.59 -6.28
C GLY A 871 -8.28 40.58 -5.41
N ALA A 872 -7.20 39.99 -5.93
CA ALA A 872 -6.34 39.07 -5.21
C ALA A 872 -4.86 39.48 -5.32
N SER A 873 -4.10 39.18 -4.27
CA SER A 873 -2.64 39.31 -4.23
C SER A 873 -2.01 37.98 -3.87
N PHE A 874 -1.21 37.42 -4.78
CA PHE A 874 -0.44 36.20 -4.56
C PHE A 874 1.03 36.55 -4.36
N CYS A 875 1.62 36.14 -3.25
CA CYS A 875 3.04 36.35 -2.95
C CYS A 875 3.77 35.00 -2.93
N VAL A 876 4.74 34.84 -3.82
CA VAL A 876 5.62 33.66 -3.90
C VAL A 876 6.97 34.01 -3.29
N PHE A 877 7.40 33.28 -2.26
CA PHE A 877 8.64 33.52 -1.54
C PHE A 877 9.70 32.49 -1.92
N LEU A 878 10.90 32.94 -2.29
CA LEU A 878 12.04 32.08 -2.65
C LEU A 878 13.31 32.51 -1.91
N PRO A 879 14.20 31.59 -1.50
CA PRO A 879 15.46 31.94 -0.83
C PRO A 879 16.37 32.82 -1.70
N LEU A 880 16.86 33.94 -1.14
CA LEU A 880 17.80 34.85 -1.81
C LEU A 880 19.23 34.30 -1.73
N LEU A 881 19.94 34.26 -2.86
CA LEU A 881 21.36 33.91 -2.89
C LEU A 881 22.23 35.07 -2.40
N SER A 882 23.09 34.79 -1.42
CA SER A 882 24.01 35.77 -0.83
C SER A 882 25.40 35.71 -1.50
N SER A 883 25.50 36.01 -2.79
CA SER A 883 26.77 36.42 -3.44
C SER A 883 26.55 36.87 -4.88
N PRO A 884 27.21 37.96 -5.33
CA PRO A 884 27.20 38.39 -6.71
C PRO A 884 28.20 37.57 -7.53
N VAL A 885 27.74 36.97 -8.62
CA VAL A 885 28.59 36.42 -9.70
C VAL A 885 28.38 37.31 -10.93
N PRO A 886 29.44 37.61 -11.73
CA PRO A 886 29.39 38.67 -12.73
C PRO A 886 28.30 38.41 -13.77
N THR A 887 27.49 39.44 -14.00
CA THR A 887 26.53 39.50 -15.09
C THR A 887 27.28 39.36 -16.42
N PRO A 888 26.96 38.37 -17.28
CA PRO A 888 27.33 38.47 -18.68
C PRO A 888 26.63 39.71 -19.23
N VAL A 889 27.39 40.66 -19.74
CA VAL A 889 26.84 41.80 -20.48
C VAL A 889 26.24 41.23 -21.76
N GLU A 890 24.92 41.15 -21.81
CA GLU A 890 24.20 40.79 -23.01
C GLU A 890 24.21 42.00 -23.94
N GLU A 891 25.06 41.95 -24.98
CA GLU A 891 25.00 42.89 -26.09
C GLU A 891 23.62 42.77 -26.75
N GLU A 892 22.86 43.88 -26.76
CA GLU A 892 21.69 44.03 -27.62
C GLU A 892 22.14 43.96 -29.09
N ILE A 893 22.15 42.76 -29.65
CA ILE A 893 22.24 42.57 -31.09
C ILE A 893 20.85 42.88 -31.65
N THR A 894 20.72 44.09 -32.21
CA THR A 894 19.62 44.49 -33.10
C THR A 894 19.32 43.38 -34.12
N PRO A 895 18.04 43.06 -34.40
CA PRO A 895 17.70 42.03 -35.39
C PRO A 895 18.28 42.42 -36.75
N PRO A 896 19.04 41.53 -37.44
CA PRO A 896 19.46 41.79 -38.80
C PRO A 896 18.22 41.85 -39.70
N ALA A 897 18.22 42.78 -40.64
CA ALA A 897 17.20 42.88 -41.67
C ALA A 897 17.06 41.54 -42.43
N LEU A 898 15.82 41.08 -42.65
CA LEU A 898 15.51 40.04 -43.62
C LEU A 898 16.08 40.47 -44.99
N GLY A 899 17.24 39.96 -45.38
CA GLY A 899 17.90 40.36 -46.62
C GLY A 899 19.18 39.63 -47.00
N ALA A 900 19.87 38.98 -46.06
CA ALA A 900 21.06 38.20 -46.40
C ALA A 900 20.66 36.86 -47.06
N ARG A 901 20.91 36.74 -48.38
CA ARG A 901 20.85 35.47 -49.10
C ARG A 901 22.06 34.64 -48.67
N GLY A 902 21.84 33.52 -47.98
CA GLY A 902 22.92 32.58 -47.68
C GLY A 902 23.22 31.72 -48.91
N THR A 903 24.48 31.40 -49.17
CA THR A 903 24.92 30.49 -50.26
C THR A 903 25.47 29.16 -49.76
N ALA A 904 25.42 28.91 -48.45
CA ALA A 904 25.95 27.71 -47.80
C ALA A 904 25.11 26.46 -48.11
N THR A 905 25.73 25.28 -47.99
CA THR A 905 25.07 23.99 -48.19
C THR A 905 24.75 23.32 -46.86
N ILE A 906 23.50 22.88 -46.69
CA ILE A 906 22.97 22.32 -45.46
C ILE A 906 22.52 20.87 -45.69
N LEU A 907 22.97 19.94 -44.84
CA LEU A 907 22.44 18.57 -44.80
C LEU A 907 21.31 18.49 -43.76
N ILE A 908 20.09 18.16 -44.19
CA ILE A 908 18.95 17.90 -43.30
C ILE A 908 18.80 16.40 -43.10
N VAL A 909 18.76 15.95 -41.84
CA VAL A 909 18.51 14.56 -41.46
C VAL A 909 17.29 14.52 -40.53
N GLU A 910 16.15 14.11 -41.07
CA GLU A 910 14.85 14.14 -40.39
C GLU A 910 14.02 12.97 -40.92
N ASP A 911 13.44 12.15 -40.04
CA ASP A 911 12.64 10.99 -40.44
C ASP A 911 11.24 11.39 -40.91
N GLU A 912 10.63 12.37 -40.23
CA GLU A 912 9.31 12.88 -40.56
C GLU A 912 9.31 13.68 -41.86
N LYS A 913 8.68 13.12 -42.89
CA LYS A 913 8.68 13.66 -44.26
C LYS A 913 8.14 15.09 -44.33
N THR A 914 7.13 15.44 -43.53
CA THR A 914 6.47 16.74 -43.59
C THR A 914 7.39 17.85 -43.06
N VAL A 915 7.99 17.65 -41.88
CA VAL A 915 8.97 18.54 -41.26
C VAL A 915 10.17 18.70 -42.18
N ARG A 916 10.74 17.60 -42.69
CA ARG A 916 11.87 17.64 -43.63
C ARG A 916 11.56 18.51 -44.86
N THR A 917 10.38 18.30 -45.46
CA THR A 917 9.92 19.06 -46.64
C THR A 917 9.75 20.54 -46.34
N ILE A 918 9.20 20.90 -45.18
CA ILE A 918 9.00 22.32 -44.79
C ILE A 918 10.34 23.00 -44.51
N VAL A 919 11.21 22.36 -43.73
CA VAL A 919 12.54 22.88 -43.41
C VAL A 919 13.36 23.10 -44.68
N LYS A 920 13.34 22.14 -45.62
CA LYS A 920 13.95 22.30 -46.94
C LYS A 920 13.42 23.53 -47.66
N HIS A 921 12.09 23.67 -47.78
CA HIS A 921 11.50 24.83 -48.46
C HIS A 921 11.90 26.15 -47.82
N VAL A 922 11.91 26.24 -46.49
CA VAL A 922 12.32 27.44 -45.76
C VAL A 922 13.78 27.78 -46.09
N LEU A 923 14.69 26.81 -46.02
CA LEU A 923 16.11 27.04 -46.28
C LEU A 923 16.40 27.38 -47.74
N THR A 924 15.82 26.63 -48.70
CA THR A 924 16.01 26.91 -50.14
C THR A 924 15.41 28.25 -50.55
N ALA A 925 14.27 28.67 -49.99
CA ALA A 925 13.69 29.99 -50.24
C ALA A 925 14.59 31.15 -49.77
N HIS A 926 15.52 30.89 -48.84
CA HIS A 926 16.48 31.87 -48.32
C HIS A 926 17.89 31.72 -48.94
N GLY A 927 18.02 30.94 -50.02
CA GLY A 927 19.23 30.84 -50.84
C GLY A 927 20.15 29.66 -50.54
N TYR A 928 19.89 28.90 -49.47
CA TYR A 928 20.75 27.77 -49.09
C TYR A 928 20.57 26.57 -50.03
N HIS A 929 21.67 25.89 -50.32
CA HIS A 929 21.65 24.57 -50.97
C HIS A 929 21.36 23.50 -49.93
N VAL A 930 20.52 22.51 -50.24
CA VAL A 930 20.04 21.54 -49.25
C VAL A 930 20.16 20.12 -49.78
N HIS A 931 20.86 19.26 -49.02
CA HIS A 931 20.82 17.81 -49.14
C HIS A 931 19.88 17.22 -48.08
N GLU A 932 19.18 16.14 -48.42
CA GLU A 932 18.20 15.51 -47.54
C GLU A 932 18.55 14.06 -47.29
N ALA A 933 18.39 13.62 -46.04
CA ALA A 933 18.40 12.23 -45.63
C ALA A 933 17.21 11.95 -44.70
N THR A 934 16.66 10.74 -44.80
CA THR A 934 15.53 10.26 -43.99
C THR A 934 15.95 9.53 -42.72
N SER A 935 17.24 9.17 -42.62
CA SER A 935 17.79 8.49 -41.46
C SER A 935 19.28 8.78 -41.32
N GLY A 936 19.83 8.56 -40.12
CA GLY A 936 21.28 8.68 -39.90
C GLY A 936 22.09 7.72 -40.77
N LYS A 937 21.56 6.54 -41.10
CA LYS A 937 22.24 5.59 -42.00
C LYS A 937 22.34 6.11 -43.43
N GLU A 938 21.25 6.64 -43.97
CA GLU A 938 21.25 7.26 -45.31
C GLU A 938 22.18 8.47 -45.38
N ALA A 939 22.22 9.28 -44.31
CA ALA A 939 23.15 10.40 -44.20
C ALA A 939 24.62 9.95 -44.24
N LEU A 940 24.96 8.82 -43.59
CA LEU A 940 26.31 8.25 -43.64
C LEU A 940 26.66 7.69 -45.03
N GLU A 941 25.71 7.03 -45.70
CA GLU A 941 25.89 6.46 -47.04
C GLU A 941 26.12 7.55 -48.10
N MET A 942 25.42 8.69 -47.99
CA MET A 942 25.59 9.81 -48.93
C MET A 942 26.79 10.71 -48.60
N TRP A 943 27.30 10.66 -47.36
CA TRP A 943 28.31 11.59 -46.86
C TRP A 943 29.55 11.66 -47.76
N ASP A 944 30.08 10.51 -48.18
CA ASP A 944 31.35 10.46 -48.91
C ASP A 944 31.28 11.18 -50.27
N GLY A 945 30.08 11.37 -50.83
CA GLY A 945 29.86 12.12 -52.07
C GLY A 945 29.62 13.62 -51.90
N ILE A 946 29.21 14.07 -50.71
CA ILE A 946 28.81 15.48 -50.44
C ILE A 946 29.65 16.18 -49.36
N ALA A 947 30.56 15.46 -48.69
CA ALA A 947 31.29 15.94 -47.51
C ALA A 947 32.02 17.28 -47.72
N ASN A 948 32.57 17.51 -48.92
CA ASN A 948 33.29 18.74 -49.23
C ASN A 948 32.37 19.95 -49.41
N GLU A 949 31.09 19.73 -49.73
CA GLU A 949 30.13 20.79 -50.05
C GLU A 949 29.30 21.22 -48.83
N VAL A 950 29.07 20.32 -47.85
CA VAL A 950 28.19 20.58 -46.69
C VAL A 950 28.87 21.42 -45.60
N ASP A 951 28.31 22.58 -45.29
CA ASP A 951 28.80 23.52 -44.27
C ASP A 951 28.14 23.30 -42.89
N LEU A 952 26.86 22.90 -42.90
CA LEU A 952 26.06 22.71 -41.69
C LEU A 952 25.17 21.47 -41.81
N MET A 953 25.05 20.71 -40.72
CA MET A 953 24.07 19.64 -40.58
C MET A 953 22.97 20.04 -39.61
N LEU A 954 21.72 19.83 -40.00
CA LEU A 954 20.55 19.92 -39.15
C LEU A 954 19.96 18.51 -38.99
N THR A 955 20.03 17.94 -37.79
CA THR A 955 19.59 16.54 -37.55
C THR A 955 18.56 16.46 -36.42
N ASP A 956 17.54 15.61 -36.57
CA ASP A 956 16.75 15.18 -35.41
C ASP A 956 17.63 14.33 -34.48
N MET A 957 17.46 14.51 -33.18
CA MET A 957 18.19 13.81 -32.14
C MET A 957 17.76 12.34 -32.04
N VAL A 958 16.45 12.09 -32.15
CA VAL A 958 15.87 10.74 -32.00
C VAL A 958 15.29 10.33 -33.34
N MET A 959 15.93 9.36 -33.99
CA MET A 959 15.49 8.83 -35.27
C MET A 959 15.43 7.29 -35.23
N PRO A 960 14.41 6.65 -35.82
CA PRO A 960 14.37 5.21 -35.98
C PRO A 960 15.45 4.72 -36.97
N GLY A 961 15.94 3.49 -36.82
CA GLY A 961 16.92 2.89 -37.75
C GLY A 961 18.34 2.72 -37.21
N GLY A 962 18.55 2.84 -35.90
CA GLY A 962 19.75 2.36 -35.20
C GLY A 962 20.92 3.34 -35.09
N VAL A 963 20.88 4.50 -35.76
CA VAL A 963 21.85 5.59 -35.59
C VAL A 963 21.12 6.84 -35.13
N SER A 964 21.40 7.29 -33.91
CA SER A 964 20.84 8.52 -33.36
C SER A 964 21.49 9.78 -33.96
N GLY A 965 20.82 10.93 -33.87
CA GLY A 965 21.35 12.19 -34.41
C GLY A 965 22.66 12.63 -33.77
N HIS A 966 22.82 12.36 -32.46
CA HIS A 966 24.09 12.62 -31.78
C HIS A 966 25.22 11.71 -32.30
N GLU A 967 24.99 10.40 -32.40
CA GLU A 967 25.99 9.46 -32.91
C GLU A 967 26.39 9.80 -34.35
N LEU A 968 25.42 10.20 -35.17
CA LEU A 968 25.68 10.71 -36.51
C LEU A 968 26.56 11.95 -36.48
N GLY A 969 26.23 12.92 -35.63
CA GLY A 969 27.01 14.15 -35.48
C GLY A 969 28.45 13.90 -35.07
N ALA A 970 28.68 13.03 -34.08
CA ALA A 970 30.00 12.64 -33.63
C ALA A 970 30.81 11.95 -34.76
N GLN A 971 30.19 11.03 -35.51
CA GLN A 971 30.83 10.35 -36.63
C GLN A 971 31.21 11.30 -37.77
N LEU A 972 30.33 12.25 -38.11
CA LEU A 972 30.57 13.20 -39.20
C LEU A 972 31.55 14.31 -38.80
N GLN A 973 31.52 14.79 -37.55
CA GLN A 973 32.54 15.72 -37.04
C GLN A 973 33.94 15.09 -36.95
N ALA A 974 34.03 13.79 -36.65
CA ALA A 974 35.30 13.06 -36.72
C ALA A 974 35.89 13.03 -38.16
N LYS A 975 35.02 12.98 -39.18
CA LYS A 975 35.43 13.06 -40.60
C LYS A 975 35.70 14.50 -41.07
N LYS A 976 34.90 15.48 -40.62
CA LYS A 976 35.02 16.91 -40.96
C LYS A 976 34.91 17.77 -39.68
N PRO A 977 36.03 18.09 -39.02
CA PRO A 977 36.02 18.87 -37.77
C PRO A 977 35.41 20.27 -37.89
N SER A 978 35.35 20.84 -39.10
CA SER A 978 34.73 22.14 -39.36
C SER A 978 33.21 22.11 -39.50
N LEU A 979 32.59 20.93 -39.53
CA LEU A 979 31.14 20.78 -39.71
C LEU A 979 30.37 21.37 -38.53
N LYS A 980 29.50 22.34 -38.83
CA LYS A 980 28.56 22.90 -37.84
C LYS A 980 27.36 21.98 -37.73
N ILE A 981 26.86 21.76 -36.51
CA ILE A 981 25.71 20.89 -36.27
C ILE A 981 24.67 21.63 -35.44
N ILE A 982 23.42 21.59 -35.91
CA ILE A 982 22.24 21.97 -35.15
C ILE A 982 21.44 20.70 -34.88
N TYR A 983 21.21 20.41 -33.60
CA TYR A 983 20.38 19.29 -33.18
C TYR A 983 18.93 19.77 -33.02
N SER A 984 17.98 18.99 -33.50
CA SER A 984 16.55 19.26 -33.36
C SER A 984 15.96 18.27 -32.37
N SER A 985 15.15 18.70 -31.38
CA SER A 985 14.55 17.78 -30.40
C SER A 985 13.20 18.25 -29.87
N GLY A 986 12.29 17.30 -29.65
CA GLY A 986 11.05 17.52 -28.88
C GLY A 986 11.22 17.50 -27.36
N TYR A 987 12.42 17.15 -26.86
CA TYR A 987 12.74 17.08 -25.43
C TYR A 987 13.62 18.26 -24.98
N SER A 988 13.77 18.48 -23.67
CA SER A 988 14.63 19.55 -23.12
C SER A 988 16.11 19.29 -23.35
N ALA A 989 16.85 20.36 -23.69
CA ALA A 989 18.29 20.34 -24.00
C ALA A 989 19.17 19.69 -22.92
N GLU A 990 18.77 19.82 -21.67
CA GLU A 990 19.59 19.46 -20.51
C GLU A 990 19.55 17.97 -20.17
N THR A 991 18.52 17.24 -20.65
CA THR A 991 18.44 15.79 -20.50
C THR A 991 19.64 15.12 -21.20
N PHE A 992 19.99 15.61 -22.39
CA PHE A 992 21.09 15.06 -23.17
C PHE A 992 22.46 15.59 -22.74
N ARG A 993 22.53 16.79 -22.13
CA ARG A 993 23.78 17.32 -21.54
C ARG A 993 24.14 16.61 -20.23
N ARG A 994 23.16 16.25 -19.38
CA ARG A 994 23.39 15.51 -18.12
C ARG A 994 23.95 14.11 -18.34
N ASP A 995 23.47 13.40 -19.36
CA ASP A 995 23.96 12.06 -19.70
C ASP A 995 25.32 12.10 -20.43
N SER A 996 25.96 13.28 -20.53
CA SER A 996 27.20 13.52 -21.28
C SER A 996 27.10 13.14 -22.77
N VAL A 997 25.88 13.16 -23.33
CA VAL A 997 25.61 12.76 -24.71
C VAL A 997 25.88 13.91 -25.67
N LEU A 998 25.91 15.18 -25.25
CA LEU A 998 26.22 16.31 -26.14
C LEU A 998 27.34 17.19 -25.56
N PRO A 999 28.23 17.75 -26.40
CA PRO A 999 29.15 18.82 -26.02
C PRO A 999 28.43 20.06 -25.46
N ASP A 1000 29.07 20.78 -24.53
CA ASP A 1000 28.49 22.00 -23.91
C ASP A 1000 28.19 23.10 -24.93
N ASP A 1001 28.90 23.14 -26.05
CA ASP A 1001 28.75 24.10 -27.15
C ASP A 1001 27.75 23.66 -28.25
N ALA A 1002 27.09 22.52 -28.08
CA ALA A 1002 26.10 22.03 -29.05
C ALA A 1002 24.86 22.96 -29.12
N VAL A 1003 24.52 23.37 -30.35
CA VAL A 1003 23.34 24.20 -30.63
C VAL A 1003 22.12 23.30 -30.80
N LEU A 1004 21.06 23.61 -30.05
CA LEU A 1004 19.81 22.86 -30.05
C LEU A 1004 18.62 23.73 -30.46
N LEU A 1005 17.87 23.26 -31.45
CA LEU A 1005 16.59 23.82 -31.88
C LEU A 1005 15.43 22.98 -31.31
N ARG A 1006 14.64 23.57 -30.40
CA ARG A 1006 13.52 22.88 -29.74
C ARG A 1006 12.27 22.84 -30.62
N LYS A 1007 11.72 21.65 -30.85
CA LYS A 1007 10.41 21.44 -31.51
C LYS A 1007 9.26 21.73 -30.51
N PRO A 1008 8.17 22.41 -30.94
CA PRO A 1008 7.99 23.07 -32.23
C PRO A 1008 8.73 24.41 -32.32
N TYR A 1009 9.31 24.72 -33.48
CA TYR A 1009 9.99 25.98 -33.80
C TYR A 1009 9.39 26.65 -35.05
N THR A 1010 9.57 27.97 -35.14
CA THR A 1010 9.16 28.78 -36.31
C THR A 1010 10.25 28.85 -37.36
N ALA A 1011 9.89 29.20 -38.60
CA ALA A 1011 10.85 29.47 -39.67
C ALA A 1011 11.88 30.56 -39.30
N ALA A 1012 11.44 31.60 -38.59
CA ALA A 1012 12.32 32.68 -38.13
C ALA A 1012 13.36 32.18 -37.11
N GLN A 1013 12.96 31.29 -36.19
CA GLN A 1013 13.88 30.68 -35.21
C GLN A 1013 14.89 29.76 -35.89
N LEU A 1014 14.45 28.93 -36.83
CA LEU A 1014 15.33 28.08 -37.64
C LEU A 1014 16.39 28.93 -38.37
N LEU A 1015 15.95 29.97 -39.08
CA LEU A 1015 16.86 30.83 -39.85
C LEU A 1015 17.84 31.59 -38.95
N LYS A 1016 17.39 32.04 -37.78
CA LYS A 1016 18.24 32.71 -36.80
C LYS A 1016 19.39 31.81 -36.33
N GLU A 1017 19.09 30.56 -35.97
CA GLU A 1017 20.13 29.62 -35.51
C GLU A 1017 21.07 29.20 -36.64
N VAL A 1018 20.55 29.02 -37.85
CA VAL A 1018 21.38 28.72 -39.04
C VAL A 1018 22.32 29.90 -39.36
N GLN A 1019 21.82 31.14 -39.36
CA GLN A 1019 22.62 32.33 -39.60
C GLN A 1019 23.68 32.58 -38.52
N LYS A 1020 23.37 32.24 -37.26
CA LYS A 1020 24.33 32.36 -36.15
C LYS A 1020 25.49 31.37 -36.28
N MET A 1021 25.25 30.20 -36.87
CA MET A 1021 26.25 29.14 -37.03
C MET A 1021 27.12 29.28 -38.27
N LEU A 1022 26.63 29.97 -39.30
CA LEU A 1022 27.34 30.21 -40.55
C LEU A 1022 28.07 31.57 -40.50
N PRO A 1023 29.28 31.68 -41.07
CA PRO A 1023 29.99 32.95 -41.14
C PRO A 1023 29.16 33.99 -41.90
N GLN A 1024 29.11 35.24 -41.42
CA GLN A 1024 28.66 36.36 -42.26
C GLN A 1024 29.78 36.64 -43.26
N ASP A 1025 29.51 36.41 -44.56
CA ASP A 1025 30.37 36.97 -45.59
C ASP A 1025 30.34 38.49 -45.47
N ASP A 1026 31.53 39.08 -45.28
CA ASP A 1026 31.76 40.53 -45.32
C ASP A 1026 31.14 41.10 -46.61
N VAL A 1027 30.01 41.77 -46.47
CA VAL A 1027 29.46 42.59 -47.54
C VAL A 1027 30.50 43.68 -47.83
N ALA A 1028 31.09 43.59 -49.01
CA ALA A 1028 32.09 44.51 -49.52
C ALA A 1028 31.77 45.97 -49.17
N LYS A 1029 32.72 46.63 -48.49
CA LYS A 1029 32.75 48.09 -48.36
C LYS A 1029 32.53 48.72 -49.75
N PRO A 1030 31.61 49.68 -49.91
CA PRO A 1030 31.57 50.51 -51.11
C PRO A 1030 32.90 51.25 -51.21
N ALA A 1031 33.52 51.23 -52.38
CA ALA A 1031 34.72 52.00 -52.66
C ALA A 1031 34.44 53.50 -52.41
N GLU A 1032 35.29 54.14 -51.61
CA GLU A 1032 35.32 55.59 -51.41
C GLU A 1032 35.54 56.31 -52.75
N ALA A 1033 34.76 57.35 -52.99
CA ALA A 1033 35.02 58.42 -53.94
C ALA A 1033 35.03 59.75 -53.19
#